data_AF-A0A8H5F2X5-F1
#
_entry.id   AF-A0A8H5F2X5-F1
#
_cell.length_a   1.000
_cell.length_b   1.000
_cell.length_c   1.000
_cell.angle_alpha   90.00
_cell.angle_beta   90.00
_cell.angle_gamma   90.00
#
_symmetry.space_group_name_H-M   'P 1'
#
loop_
_entity.id
_entity.type
_entity.pdbx_description
1 polymer ?
#
loop_
_entity_poly.entity_id
_entity_poly.type
_entity_poly.pdbx_seq_one_letter_code
_entity_poly.pdbx_strand_id
1 'polypeptide(L)'
;MPNLSGICFGVLSLLGVLVFYFSTLDISNNLSPQGCRMSWMSPSYVQQSQFNTSWSPLAARYSLWLYREVGWDMQQANDGGRASAPVLFIPGNAGSSHQVRSIASSASRQYYSAPNTVADEFKSRPIPPLDFYAVEFNEDLSAFHGSTLESETIYTSKAIDYILSLYPGGTKIIVMGHSMGGIVATSLLPSANISAIITMSTPHILPPARFDSRVDALYERLQTVLHNDPTPIVSICGGATDMMIPSESCIIPRVDEGVFRRTVFTSALEGAWTGVGHREMVWCHQVRWRVARAALELGGASTTTSRAAVLDKWLRDGHSLPPIFEPKQSLDISRVSNPQKLPPGKRLALNEPTISTTYLLPIQQEDDAPQKLTVLVSHGTILSVGPHNTIPLRVSVFSCQSSDSTDCKPFSPNTLKLIPNPARGSTFPVPHEGSDESAGVVFFESIVPPESKHQWVAITVEGADGRGWVVADVAPQEKIVDSISTLRAAFGASSVPVPATKGLSISFSFPNLLSNSLVVYRVATQQYAMPSCSGGFAKLSPVDSLLPPLLMHTPHPTETHYYPLTNIHRRRNLLHSHLTAPFIFCAAHFASHVNFTIITSGEPDCRRELKHVDIGIDWSATLGRWASRYLHTIVSWSAGITGVVIYLAWMQADSDGGTMPSVDESLAKYNSMVFHYLAPASLLLAVVPLPESLYLGNNGTLFLAPIAPVILTISSGLVNITWALLLLFQKAIGRSASWFSGSRAEQVSVARTTIVSLSVICLAIFLFVPWQVAYLGCWLLHFHTCAVSYHRCGSFKPKAEEVQAVPLLRRSGEISSQNEARHHAQDASKVERDALNHNMHLLLFLTWLLPLTAPVLAVWVRTLLTAGYTTPFDGDHNFLAVLPFLIVVDFCSWAQPPILVKANVEKRLPLRWLFVAMAGVAFIFGSRKPYLVLDVARIATWIVLAFRIGRRYGGAAA
;
A
#
# COMPACT_ATOMS: atom_id res chain seq x y z
N MET A 1 24.60 31.48 12.27
CA MET A 1 23.39 31.15 13.07
C MET A 1 22.25 31.02 12.09
N PRO A 2 21.32 30.05 12.26
CA PRO A 2 20.22 29.90 11.31
C PRO A 2 19.40 31.18 11.24
N ASN A 3 19.09 31.61 10.01
CA ASN A 3 18.23 32.76 9.77
C ASN A 3 16.82 32.49 10.34
N LEU A 4 16.15 33.50 10.91
CA LEU A 4 14.81 33.41 11.51
C LEU A 4 13.82 32.70 10.58
N SER A 5 13.86 33.00 9.28
CA SER A 5 13.04 32.33 8.26
C SER A 5 13.29 30.82 8.21
N GLY A 6 14.55 30.38 8.22
CA GLY A 6 14.90 28.95 8.23
C GLY A 6 14.45 28.23 9.50
N ILE A 7 14.50 28.91 10.65
CA ILE A 7 13.95 28.38 11.91
C ILE A 7 12.43 28.20 11.80
N CYS A 8 11.70 29.19 11.28
CA CYS A 8 10.26 29.09 11.08
C CYS A 8 9.88 27.92 10.17
N PHE A 9 10.55 27.76 9.02
CA PHE A 9 10.34 26.62 8.12
C PHE A 9 10.64 25.28 8.80
N GLY A 10 11.73 25.22 9.57
CA GLY A 10 12.09 24.04 10.35
C GLY A 10 11.00 23.66 11.36
N VAL A 11 10.55 24.62 12.18
CA VAL A 11 9.49 24.38 13.18
C VAL A 11 8.19 23.94 12.51
N LEU A 12 7.77 24.61 11.43
CA LEU A 12 6.56 24.27 10.69
C LEU A 12 6.64 22.86 10.09
N SER A 13 7.80 22.46 9.58
CA SER A 13 8.02 21.12 9.02
C SER A 13 8.01 20.04 10.09
N LEU A 14 8.62 20.28 11.26
CA LEU A 14 8.57 19.36 12.39
C LEU A 14 7.13 19.18 12.89
N LEU A 15 6.36 20.26 13.00
CA LEU A 15 4.93 20.19 13.35
C LEU A 15 4.13 19.43 12.29
N GLY A 16 4.39 19.68 11.00
CA GLY A 16 3.74 18.96 9.90
C GLY A 16 4.03 17.45 9.93
N VAL A 17 5.30 17.06 10.10
CA VAL A 17 5.71 15.66 10.24
C VAL A 17 5.08 15.03 11.48
N LEU A 18 5.01 15.75 12.61
CA LEU A 18 4.40 15.28 13.84
C LEU A 18 2.89 15.06 13.68
N VAL A 19 2.18 15.98 13.02
CA VAL A 19 0.76 15.81 12.69
C VAL A 19 0.56 14.60 11.78
N PHE A 20 1.35 14.48 10.71
CA PHE A 20 1.31 13.32 9.82
C PHE A 20 1.57 12.01 10.55
N TYR A 21 2.53 11.98 11.47
CA TYR A 21 2.84 10.81 12.28
C TYR A 21 1.67 10.41 13.18
N PHE A 22 1.12 11.33 13.97
CA PHE A 22 -0.01 11.04 14.85
C PHE A 22 -1.28 10.67 14.07
N SER A 23 -1.55 11.33 12.95
CA SER A 23 -2.65 10.98 12.05
C SER A 23 -2.46 9.59 11.43
N THR A 24 -1.24 9.20 11.10
CA THR A 24 -0.92 7.85 10.58
C THR A 24 -1.15 6.78 11.65
N LEU A 25 -0.75 7.05 12.90
CA LEU A 25 -1.02 6.16 14.03
C LEU A 25 -2.52 6.02 14.29
N ASP A 26 -3.29 7.10 14.18
CA ASP A 26 -4.74 7.09 14.37
C ASP A 26 -5.44 6.18 13.35
N ILE A 27 -5.10 6.30 12.06
CA ILE A 27 -5.74 5.49 11.00
C ILE A 27 -5.42 4.01 11.08
N SER A 28 -4.26 3.63 11.64
CA SER A 28 -3.87 2.21 11.75
C SER A 28 -4.89 1.35 12.51
N ASN A 29 -5.59 1.94 13.49
CA ASN A 29 -6.56 1.23 14.34
C ASN A 29 -8.02 1.63 14.07
N ASN A 30 -8.25 2.84 13.52
CA ASN A 30 -9.59 3.44 13.47
C ASN A 30 -10.18 3.55 12.06
N LEU A 31 -9.38 3.48 10.99
CA LEU A 31 -9.84 3.79 9.64
C LEU A 31 -10.80 2.74 9.05
N SER A 32 -10.51 1.46 9.27
CA SER A 32 -11.36 0.35 8.86
C SER A 32 -11.71 -0.50 10.08
N PRO A 33 -12.92 -1.08 10.14
CA PRO A 33 -13.29 -2.05 11.16
C PRO A 33 -12.35 -3.27 11.14
N GLN A 34 -11.88 -3.69 12.32
CA GLN A 34 -10.89 -4.76 12.48
C GLN A 34 -11.33 -5.75 13.56
N GLY A 35 -11.15 -7.04 13.29
CA GLY A 35 -11.41 -8.14 14.23
C GLY A 35 -10.71 -9.42 13.82
N CYS A 36 -9.38 -9.39 13.65
CA CYS A 36 -8.65 -10.61 13.35
C CYS A 36 -8.52 -11.52 14.58
N ARG A 37 -9.09 -12.72 14.50
CA ARG A 37 -8.91 -13.78 15.51
C ARG A 37 -7.57 -14.46 15.34
N MET A 38 -6.86 -14.62 16.46
CA MET A 38 -5.56 -15.30 16.47
C MET A 38 -5.70 -16.76 16.07
N SER A 39 -4.71 -17.29 15.36
CA SER A 39 -4.64 -18.68 14.95
C SER A 39 -3.55 -19.46 15.69
N TRP A 40 -3.86 -20.70 16.03
CA TRP A 40 -2.97 -21.62 16.73
C TRP A 40 -2.73 -22.86 15.88
N MET A 41 -1.52 -23.39 15.95
CA MET A 41 -1.01 -24.47 15.10
C MET A 41 0.14 -25.21 15.76
N SER A 42 0.46 -26.38 15.25
CA SER A 42 1.57 -27.22 15.72
C SER A 42 2.48 -27.56 14.54
N PRO A 43 3.33 -26.61 14.09
CA PRO A 43 4.05 -26.74 12.84
C PRO A 43 5.27 -27.66 12.97
N SER A 44 5.52 -28.47 11.95
CA SER A 44 6.75 -29.23 11.72
C SER A 44 7.23 -28.98 10.30
N TYR A 45 8.53 -28.75 10.12
CA TYR A 45 9.11 -28.42 8.83
C TYR A 45 10.12 -29.48 8.40
N VAL A 46 9.95 -30.00 7.19
CA VAL A 46 10.83 -31.00 6.58
C VAL A 46 11.58 -30.35 5.42
N GLN A 47 12.90 -30.17 5.58
CA GLN A 47 13.73 -29.61 4.52
C GLN A 47 13.83 -30.58 3.34
N GLN A 48 13.62 -30.07 2.13
CA GLN A 48 13.77 -30.82 0.89
C GLN A 48 15.25 -30.86 0.46
N SER A 49 16.05 -31.67 1.15
CA SER A 49 17.52 -31.72 0.95
C SER A 49 17.96 -32.21 -0.44
N GLN A 50 17.09 -32.91 -1.17
CA GLN A 50 17.36 -33.34 -2.55
C GLN A 50 17.24 -32.21 -3.57
N PHE A 51 16.57 -31.11 -3.23
CA PHE A 51 16.58 -29.87 -4.01
C PHE A 51 17.86 -29.08 -3.69
N ASN A 52 18.99 -29.59 -4.18
CA ASN A 52 20.32 -29.05 -3.93
C ASN A 52 20.88 -28.33 -5.17
N THR A 53 22.19 -28.01 -5.16
CA THR A 53 22.88 -27.28 -6.23
C THR A 53 22.84 -27.95 -7.59
N SER A 54 22.50 -29.24 -7.70
CA SER A 54 22.27 -29.92 -8.98
C SER A 54 21.02 -29.43 -9.70
N TRP A 55 20.01 -28.97 -8.95
CA TRP A 55 18.77 -28.42 -9.49
C TRP A 55 18.87 -26.92 -9.76
N SER A 56 19.51 -26.18 -8.85
CA SER A 56 19.72 -24.75 -8.97
C SER A 56 20.94 -24.31 -8.17
N PRO A 57 21.89 -23.55 -8.73
CA PRO A 57 23.00 -22.97 -7.97
C PRO A 57 22.53 -22.15 -6.75
N LEU A 58 21.34 -21.54 -6.85
CA LEU A 58 20.73 -20.77 -5.78
C LEU A 58 20.31 -21.62 -4.57
N ALA A 59 20.29 -22.95 -4.66
CA ALA A 59 20.08 -23.85 -3.51
C ALA A 59 21.22 -23.81 -2.47
N ALA A 60 22.36 -23.18 -2.80
CA ALA A 60 23.39 -22.86 -1.81
C ALA A 60 22.98 -21.70 -0.89
N ARG A 61 22.06 -20.84 -1.35
CA ARG A 61 21.56 -19.68 -0.61
C ARG A 61 20.16 -19.95 -0.07
N TYR A 62 19.25 -20.40 -0.91
CA TYR A 62 17.84 -20.60 -0.58
C TYR A 62 17.52 -22.04 -0.22
N SER A 63 16.41 -22.24 0.48
CA SER A 63 15.95 -23.57 0.87
C SER A 63 14.47 -23.78 0.55
N LEU A 64 14.06 -25.04 0.49
CA LEU A 64 12.68 -25.45 0.23
C LEU A 64 12.23 -26.35 1.38
N TRP A 65 11.06 -26.05 1.93
CA TRP A 65 10.53 -26.72 3.11
C TRP A 65 9.14 -27.28 2.82
N LEU A 66 8.87 -28.47 3.35
CA LEU A 66 7.54 -29.07 3.38
C LEU A 66 6.97 -28.91 4.79
N TYR A 67 5.81 -28.29 4.89
CA TYR A 67 5.07 -28.14 6.13
C TYR A 67 4.32 -29.44 6.49
N ARG A 68 4.31 -29.79 7.76
CA ARG A 68 3.50 -30.83 8.39
C ARG A 68 2.87 -30.31 9.67
N GLU A 69 1.64 -30.70 9.94
CA GLU A 69 0.92 -30.44 11.19
C GLU A 69 1.12 -31.61 12.16
N VAL A 70 1.84 -31.34 13.25
CA VAL A 70 2.22 -32.33 14.27
C VAL A 70 0.99 -33.05 14.82
N GLY A 71 0.93 -34.37 14.60
CA GLY A 71 -0.14 -35.24 15.09
C GLY A 71 -1.36 -35.33 14.18
N TRP A 72 -1.34 -34.69 13.00
CA TRP A 72 -2.46 -34.68 12.05
C TRP A 72 -2.13 -35.34 10.72
N ASP A 73 -0.96 -35.04 10.16
CA ASP A 73 -0.51 -35.50 8.83
C ASP A 73 0.90 -36.12 8.86
N MET A 74 1.28 -36.71 10.01
CA MET A 74 2.59 -37.32 10.18
C MET A 74 2.65 -38.69 9.46
N GLN A 75 3.50 -38.74 8.43
CA GLN A 75 3.79 -39.86 7.51
C GLN A 75 2.84 -39.98 6.32
N GLN A 76 3.45 -40.24 5.14
CA GLN A 76 2.85 -40.80 3.93
C GLN A 76 2.33 -42.22 4.20
N ALA A 77 1.53 -42.40 5.24
CA ALA A 77 0.94 -43.67 5.60
C ALA A 77 -0.29 -43.89 4.72
N ASN A 78 -0.08 -44.17 3.43
CA ASN A 78 -1.07 -44.72 2.50
C ASN A 78 -2.54 -44.37 2.88
N ASP A 79 -2.89 -43.08 2.91
CA ASP A 79 -4.22 -42.60 3.28
C ASP A 79 -5.23 -42.98 2.20
N GLY A 80 -5.61 -44.27 2.18
CA GLY A 80 -6.57 -44.84 1.24
C GLY A 80 -6.14 -44.85 -0.23
N GLY A 81 -4.85 -44.67 -0.54
CA GLY A 81 -4.33 -44.71 -1.91
C GLY A 81 -4.55 -43.44 -2.75
N ARG A 82 -4.90 -42.29 -2.15
CA ARG A 82 -5.06 -41.01 -2.86
C ARG A 82 -3.76 -40.19 -2.80
N ALA A 83 -3.26 -39.76 -3.96
CA ALA A 83 -2.10 -38.87 -4.04
C ALA A 83 -2.47 -37.45 -3.58
N SER A 84 -1.68 -36.87 -2.69
CA SER A 84 -1.83 -35.47 -2.25
C SER A 84 -1.67 -34.49 -3.42
N ALA A 85 -2.28 -33.31 -3.32
CA ALA A 85 -2.07 -32.22 -4.26
C ALA A 85 -1.01 -31.22 -3.73
N PRO A 86 -0.01 -30.85 -4.54
CA PRO A 86 1.04 -29.92 -4.12
C PRO A 86 0.54 -28.47 -4.12
N VAL A 87 0.94 -27.74 -3.08
CA VAL A 87 0.78 -26.28 -2.95
C VAL A 87 2.15 -25.67 -2.70
N LEU A 88 2.50 -24.61 -3.43
CA LEU A 88 3.72 -23.84 -3.18
C LEU A 88 3.38 -22.47 -2.62
N PHE A 89 3.88 -22.17 -1.43
CA PHE A 89 3.81 -20.86 -0.82
C PHE A 89 5.12 -20.09 -1.02
N ILE A 90 4.98 -18.82 -1.41
CA ILE A 90 6.08 -17.88 -1.64
C ILE A 90 5.95 -16.71 -0.66
N PRO A 91 6.93 -16.53 0.26
CA PRO A 91 6.87 -15.49 1.28
C PRO A 91 7.14 -14.10 0.71
N GLY A 92 6.81 -13.09 1.51
CA GLY A 92 7.03 -11.67 1.18
C GLY A 92 8.44 -11.16 1.46
N ASN A 93 8.62 -9.85 1.28
CA ASN A 93 9.85 -9.13 1.61
C ASN A 93 10.25 -9.35 3.09
N ALA A 94 11.52 -9.74 3.33
CA ALA A 94 12.02 -10.15 4.64
C ALA A 94 11.14 -11.21 5.35
N GLY A 95 10.41 -12.01 4.56
CA GLY A 95 9.56 -13.08 5.04
C GLY A 95 10.26 -14.43 4.95
N SER A 96 9.77 -15.36 5.75
CA SER A 96 10.22 -16.75 5.77
C SER A 96 9.10 -17.71 5.38
N SER A 97 9.48 -18.95 5.09
CA SER A 97 8.62 -20.12 4.93
C SER A 97 7.59 -20.26 6.06
N HIS A 98 7.92 -19.72 7.25
CA HIS A 98 7.03 -19.66 8.38
C HIS A 98 5.75 -18.85 8.17
N GLN A 99 5.62 -18.02 7.13
CA GLN A 99 4.38 -17.28 6.86
C GLN A 99 3.21 -18.21 6.46
N VAL A 100 3.47 -19.39 5.89
CA VAL A 100 2.42 -20.33 5.45
C VAL A 100 1.70 -21.06 6.59
N ARG A 101 2.34 -21.15 7.77
CA ARG A 101 1.97 -22.08 8.84
C ARG A 101 0.49 -22.07 9.22
N SER A 102 -0.10 -20.88 9.32
CA SER A 102 -1.48 -20.71 9.75
C SER A 102 -2.47 -21.20 8.68
N ILE A 103 -2.14 -21.03 7.40
CA ILE A 103 -2.94 -21.51 6.26
C ILE A 103 -2.81 -23.03 6.15
N ALA A 104 -1.59 -23.56 6.16
CA ALA A 104 -1.33 -25.00 6.03
C ALA A 104 -1.94 -25.80 7.21
N SER A 105 -1.83 -25.28 8.43
CA SER A 105 -2.49 -25.84 9.61
C SER A 105 -4.01 -25.83 9.47
N SER A 106 -4.59 -24.74 8.96
CA SER A 106 -6.04 -24.66 8.71
C SER A 106 -6.49 -25.69 7.69
N ALA A 107 -5.74 -25.90 6.61
CA ALA A 107 -6.09 -26.88 5.59
C ALA A 107 -6.07 -28.31 6.17
N SER A 108 -5.02 -28.64 6.92
CA SER A 108 -4.88 -29.96 7.57
C SER A 108 -6.02 -30.23 8.56
N ARG A 109 -6.33 -29.26 9.42
CA ARG A 109 -7.40 -29.38 10.45
C ARG A 109 -8.82 -29.23 9.89
N GLN A 110 -8.99 -28.77 8.65
CA GLN A 110 -10.27 -28.85 7.95
C GLN A 110 -10.44 -30.22 7.29
N TYR A 111 -9.38 -30.75 6.66
CA TYR A 111 -9.42 -32.04 5.98
C TYR A 111 -9.62 -33.22 6.95
N TYR A 112 -8.92 -33.18 8.08
CA TYR A 112 -9.02 -34.16 9.15
C TYR A 112 -9.93 -33.63 10.27
N SER A 113 -10.96 -34.39 10.68
CA SER A 113 -11.83 -34.03 11.82
C SER A 113 -11.19 -34.36 13.17
N ALA A 114 -10.30 -35.34 13.19
CA ALA A 114 -9.45 -35.74 14.29
C ALA A 114 -8.13 -36.28 13.70
N PRO A 115 -7.06 -36.45 14.51
CA PRO A 115 -5.82 -37.11 14.06
C PRO A 115 -6.08 -38.35 13.19
N ASN A 116 -5.54 -38.36 11.97
CA ASN A 116 -5.69 -39.43 10.97
C ASN A 116 -7.14 -39.80 10.60
N THR A 117 -8.12 -38.96 10.92
CA THR A 117 -9.53 -39.20 10.62
C THR A 117 -10.02 -38.15 9.62
N VAL A 118 -10.18 -38.54 8.36
CA VAL A 118 -10.71 -37.66 7.31
C VAL A 118 -12.13 -37.21 7.70
N ALA A 119 -12.45 -35.93 7.56
CA ALA A 119 -13.78 -35.42 7.82
C ALA A 119 -14.78 -35.98 6.79
N ASP A 120 -16.03 -36.22 7.21
CA ASP A 120 -17.02 -36.93 6.38
C ASP A 120 -17.34 -36.19 5.07
N GLU A 121 -17.22 -34.86 5.07
CA GLU A 121 -17.34 -34.03 3.87
C GLU A 121 -16.31 -34.38 2.79
N PHE A 122 -15.07 -34.70 3.19
CA PHE A 122 -13.99 -35.05 2.27
C PHE A 122 -13.91 -36.55 1.98
N LYS A 123 -14.49 -37.41 2.83
CA LYS A 123 -14.65 -38.84 2.53
C LYS A 123 -15.56 -39.05 1.32
N SER A 124 -16.69 -38.34 1.30
CA SER A 124 -17.73 -38.47 0.26
C SER A 124 -17.36 -37.83 -1.09
N ARG A 125 -16.31 -37.00 -1.14
CA ARG A 125 -15.86 -36.26 -2.32
C ARG A 125 -14.45 -36.68 -2.73
N PRO A 126 -14.09 -36.66 -4.03
CA PRO A 126 -12.74 -37.03 -4.49
C PRO A 126 -11.75 -35.86 -4.30
N ILE A 127 -11.63 -35.32 -3.09
CA ILE A 127 -10.71 -34.22 -2.78
C ILE A 127 -9.45 -34.81 -2.12
N PRO A 128 -8.25 -34.58 -2.69
CA PRO A 128 -7.00 -35.03 -2.09
C PRO A 128 -6.59 -34.14 -0.90
N PRO A 129 -5.82 -34.67 0.06
CA PRO A 129 -5.12 -33.83 1.03
C PRO A 129 -4.08 -32.95 0.33
N LEU A 130 -3.59 -31.91 1.01
CA LEU A 130 -2.63 -30.96 0.46
C LEU A 130 -1.25 -31.12 1.07
N ASP A 131 -0.21 -31.03 0.24
CA ASP A 131 1.18 -30.90 0.67
C ASP A 131 1.65 -29.45 0.46
N PHE A 132 1.86 -28.72 1.56
CA PHE A 132 2.31 -27.33 1.52
C PHE A 132 3.84 -27.25 1.51
N TYR A 133 4.39 -26.94 0.35
CA TYR A 133 5.78 -26.53 0.21
C TYR A 133 5.89 -25.01 0.40
N ALA A 134 7.01 -24.56 0.95
CA ALA A 134 7.33 -23.15 1.09
C ALA A 134 8.80 -22.91 0.75
N VAL A 135 9.04 -21.96 -0.15
CA VAL A 135 10.40 -21.47 -0.40
C VAL A 135 10.84 -20.55 0.75
N GLU A 136 12.14 -20.57 1.04
CA GLU A 136 12.79 -19.74 2.04
C GLU A 136 13.94 -18.96 1.38
N PHE A 137 13.80 -17.64 1.35
CA PHE A 137 14.73 -16.73 0.68
C PHE A 137 15.71 -16.06 1.65
N ASN A 138 15.97 -16.69 2.81
CA ASN A 138 16.79 -16.11 3.89
C ASN A 138 16.33 -14.71 4.33
N GLU A 139 15.02 -14.46 4.28
CA GLU A 139 14.43 -13.16 4.59
C GLU A 139 15.10 -11.99 3.83
N ASP A 140 15.39 -12.21 2.54
CA ASP A 140 15.92 -11.20 1.63
C ASP A 140 14.95 -10.01 1.46
N LEU A 141 15.52 -8.83 1.18
CA LEU A 141 14.78 -7.56 1.07
C LEU A 141 14.30 -7.29 -0.37
N SER A 142 13.46 -8.18 -0.90
CA SER A 142 13.00 -8.16 -2.30
C SER A 142 12.18 -6.94 -2.72
N ALA A 143 11.58 -6.19 -1.77
CA ALA A 143 10.84 -4.97 -2.10
C ALA A 143 11.72 -3.82 -2.64
N PHE A 144 13.03 -3.86 -2.38
CA PHE A 144 13.94 -2.74 -2.65
C PHE A 144 14.93 -3.00 -3.79
N HIS A 145 14.96 -4.22 -4.36
CA HIS A 145 16.02 -4.62 -5.29
C HIS A 145 15.51 -5.59 -6.37
N GLY A 146 15.61 -5.19 -7.63
CA GLY A 146 15.08 -5.95 -8.76
C GLY A 146 15.76 -7.29 -9.00
N SER A 147 17.09 -7.35 -8.88
CA SER A 147 17.84 -8.61 -9.10
C SER A 147 17.60 -9.66 -8.02
N THR A 148 17.19 -9.24 -6.82
CA THR A 148 16.70 -10.18 -5.79
C THR A 148 15.42 -10.85 -6.25
N LEU A 149 14.43 -10.10 -6.75
CA LEU A 149 13.17 -10.68 -7.26
C LEU A 149 13.39 -11.63 -8.45
N GLU A 150 14.35 -11.32 -9.33
CA GLU A 150 14.75 -12.20 -10.43
C GLU A 150 15.32 -13.52 -9.91
N SER A 151 16.22 -13.46 -8.91
CA SER A 151 16.80 -14.65 -8.27
C SER A 151 15.74 -15.51 -7.57
N GLU A 152 14.83 -14.87 -6.82
CA GLU A 152 13.69 -15.53 -6.18
C GLU A 152 12.80 -16.24 -7.22
N THR A 153 12.55 -15.60 -8.37
CA THR A 153 11.75 -16.18 -9.47
C THR A 153 12.45 -17.39 -10.10
N ILE A 154 13.75 -17.30 -10.38
CA ILE A 154 14.53 -18.40 -10.97
C ILE A 154 14.55 -19.62 -10.03
N TYR A 155 14.84 -19.38 -8.75
CA TYR A 155 14.85 -20.46 -7.75
C TYR A 155 13.47 -21.11 -7.60
N THR A 156 12.41 -20.31 -7.55
CA THR A 156 11.03 -20.80 -7.39
C THR A 156 10.58 -21.60 -8.61
N SER A 157 10.96 -21.19 -9.83
CA SER A 157 10.69 -21.96 -11.04
C SER A 157 11.31 -23.36 -10.97
N LYS A 158 12.57 -23.47 -10.52
CA LYS A 158 13.24 -24.77 -10.31
C LYS A 158 12.64 -25.57 -9.16
N ALA A 159 12.14 -24.91 -8.12
CA ALA A 159 11.43 -25.57 -7.03
C ALA A 159 10.14 -26.22 -7.52
N ILE A 160 9.39 -25.58 -8.43
CA ILE A 160 8.19 -26.18 -9.05
C ILE A 160 8.56 -27.44 -9.84
N ASP A 161 9.61 -27.40 -10.66
CA ASP A 161 10.07 -28.56 -11.43
C ASP A 161 10.44 -29.73 -10.51
N TYR A 162 11.17 -29.45 -9.43
CA TYR A 162 11.53 -30.45 -8.40
C TYR A 162 10.29 -31.02 -7.71
N ILE A 163 9.38 -30.16 -7.21
CA ILE A 163 8.18 -30.61 -6.51
C ILE A 163 7.37 -31.53 -7.41
N LEU A 164 7.09 -31.13 -8.65
CA LEU A 164 6.28 -31.93 -9.58
C LEU A 164 6.93 -33.26 -9.95
N SER A 165 8.27 -33.37 -9.88
CA SER A 165 8.97 -34.66 -10.06
C SER A 165 8.66 -35.70 -8.96
N LEU A 166 8.16 -35.26 -7.81
CA LEU A 166 7.75 -36.12 -6.69
C LEU A 166 6.32 -36.65 -6.83
N TYR A 167 5.54 -36.15 -7.80
CA TYR A 167 4.12 -36.48 -7.99
C TYR A 167 3.90 -37.21 -9.33
N PRO A 168 2.74 -37.90 -9.50
CA PRO A 168 2.38 -38.50 -10.77
C PRO A 168 2.39 -37.49 -11.93
N GLY A 169 2.75 -37.97 -13.13
CA GLY A 169 2.78 -37.14 -14.33
C GLY A 169 1.43 -36.46 -14.62
N GLY A 170 1.47 -35.18 -15.01
CA GLY A 170 0.27 -34.37 -15.27
C GLY A 170 -0.30 -33.66 -14.04
N THR A 171 0.27 -33.87 -12.85
CA THR A 171 -0.05 -33.08 -11.65
C THR A 171 0.27 -31.60 -11.88
N LYS A 172 -0.64 -30.71 -11.45
CA LYS A 172 -0.44 -29.25 -11.48
C LYS A 172 -0.37 -28.71 -10.05
N ILE A 173 0.39 -27.65 -9.84
CA ILE A 173 0.64 -27.05 -8.52
C ILE A 173 -0.20 -25.79 -8.30
N ILE A 174 -0.76 -25.64 -7.10
CA ILE A 174 -1.40 -24.38 -6.66
C ILE A 174 -0.30 -23.47 -6.11
N VAL A 175 -0.26 -22.20 -6.52
CA VAL A 175 0.74 -21.24 -6.02
C VAL A 175 0.06 -20.18 -5.16
N MET A 176 0.65 -19.91 -4.00
CA MET A 176 0.23 -18.84 -3.10
C MET A 176 1.38 -17.87 -2.89
N GLY A 177 1.11 -16.58 -3.04
CA GLY A 177 2.11 -15.53 -2.82
C GLY A 177 1.64 -14.51 -1.82
N HIS A 178 2.49 -14.16 -0.85
CA HIS A 178 2.22 -13.08 0.10
C HIS A 178 3.12 -11.88 -0.20
N SER A 179 2.56 -10.66 -0.23
CA SER A 179 3.33 -9.42 -0.48
C SER A 179 4.16 -9.53 -1.77
N MET A 180 5.46 -9.25 -1.75
CA MET A 180 6.37 -9.44 -2.90
C MET A 180 6.43 -10.88 -3.42
N GLY A 181 6.11 -11.89 -2.61
CA GLY A 181 6.01 -13.28 -3.04
C GLY A 181 4.90 -13.52 -4.07
N GLY A 182 3.87 -12.67 -4.09
CA GLY A 182 2.86 -12.68 -5.16
C GLY A 182 3.38 -12.11 -6.49
N ILE A 183 4.36 -11.20 -6.46
CA ILE A 183 5.06 -10.70 -7.65
C ILE A 183 5.96 -11.79 -8.23
N VAL A 184 6.64 -12.54 -7.37
CA VAL A 184 7.38 -13.75 -7.77
C VAL A 184 6.40 -14.78 -8.35
N ALA A 185 5.26 -15.04 -7.70
CA ALA A 185 4.25 -15.99 -8.17
C ALA A 185 3.74 -15.67 -9.59
N THR A 186 3.39 -14.41 -9.86
CA THR A 186 2.91 -13.99 -11.19
C THR A 186 4.03 -13.90 -12.22
N SER A 187 5.28 -13.69 -11.79
CA SER A 187 6.46 -13.72 -12.68
C SER A 187 6.79 -15.11 -13.23
N LEU A 188 6.22 -16.18 -12.65
CA LEU A 188 6.32 -17.55 -13.14
C LEU A 188 5.40 -17.84 -14.33
N LEU A 189 4.49 -16.93 -14.67
CA LEU A 189 3.58 -17.07 -15.80
C LEU A 189 4.20 -16.54 -17.11
N PRO A 190 3.89 -17.14 -18.27
CA PRO A 190 2.95 -18.26 -18.46
C PRO A 190 3.54 -19.62 -18.07
N SER A 191 2.73 -20.50 -17.47
CA SER A 191 3.16 -21.85 -17.09
C SER A 191 2.02 -22.87 -17.14
N ALA A 192 2.23 -24.00 -17.83
CA ALA A 192 1.26 -25.10 -17.90
C ALA A 192 1.16 -25.91 -16.60
N ASN A 193 2.19 -25.79 -15.75
CA ASN A 193 2.35 -26.53 -14.50
C ASN A 193 1.54 -25.91 -13.35
N ILE A 194 1.16 -24.63 -13.45
CA ILE A 194 0.42 -23.91 -12.41
C ILE A 194 -1.08 -24.07 -12.65
N SER A 195 -1.82 -24.44 -11.60
CA SER A 195 -3.27 -24.68 -11.68
C SER A 195 -4.11 -23.44 -11.40
N ALA A 196 -3.69 -22.64 -10.41
CA ALA A 196 -4.28 -21.38 -9.97
C ALA A 196 -3.28 -20.61 -9.09
N ILE A 197 -3.45 -19.28 -8.99
CA ILE A 197 -2.65 -18.43 -8.10
C ILE A 197 -3.58 -17.70 -7.11
N ILE A 198 -3.22 -17.73 -5.83
CA ILE A 198 -3.83 -16.90 -4.78
C ILE A 198 -2.77 -15.92 -4.27
N THR A 199 -2.95 -14.64 -4.54
CA THR A 199 -2.06 -13.58 -4.02
C THR A 199 -2.69 -12.86 -2.84
N MET A 200 -1.89 -12.49 -1.85
CA MET A 200 -2.34 -11.90 -0.59
C MET A 200 -1.51 -10.66 -0.28
N SER A 201 -2.15 -9.50 -0.12
CA SER A 201 -1.49 -8.18 0.07
C SER A 201 -0.38 -7.90 -0.94
N THR A 202 -0.54 -8.39 -2.18
CA THR A 202 0.48 -8.29 -3.24
C THR A 202 0.29 -6.99 -4.02
N PRO A 203 1.31 -6.12 -4.11
CA PRO A 203 1.22 -4.86 -4.86
C PRO A 203 1.38 -5.10 -6.36
N HIS A 204 0.32 -5.46 -7.10
CA HIS A 204 0.34 -5.76 -8.54
C HIS A 204 0.54 -4.54 -9.45
N ILE A 205 0.04 -3.36 -9.07
CA ILE A 205 0.04 -2.17 -9.95
C ILE A 205 1.27 -1.29 -9.71
N LEU A 206 1.58 -1.01 -8.44
CA LEU A 206 2.59 -0.04 -8.06
C LEU A 206 3.54 -0.65 -7.03
N PRO A 207 4.87 -0.67 -7.27
CA PRO A 207 5.80 -1.22 -6.30
C PRO A 207 5.85 -0.36 -5.03
N PRO A 208 6.00 -0.97 -3.83
CA PRO A 208 6.09 -0.22 -2.59
C PRO A 208 7.32 0.67 -2.52
N ALA A 209 8.44 0.23 -3.11
CA ALA A 209 9.66 1.01 -3.22
C ALA A 209 10.12 1.08 -4.68
N ARG A 210 10.37 2.31 -5.15
CA ARG A 210 10.62 2.62 -6.57
C ARG A 210 12.02 3.24 -6.74
N PHE A 211 13.01 2.60 -6.11
CA PHE A 211 14.42 3.05 -6.14
C PHE A 211 15.25 2.34 -7.21
N ASP A 212 14.67 1.36 -7.91
CA ASP A 212 15.32 0.55 -8.93
C ASP A 212 14.45 0.54 -10.21
N SER A 213 15.05 0.90 -11.34
CA SER A 213 14.37 0.93 -12.64
C SER A 213 13.98 -0.47 -13.13
N ARG A 214 14.70 -1.52 -12.71
CA ARG A 214 14.37 -2.92 -13.04
C ARG A 214 13.03 -3.35 -12.47
N VAL A 215 12.69 -2.87 -11.27
CA VAL A 215 11.40 -3.17 -10.63
C VAL A 215 10.25 -2.54 -11.42
N ASP A 216 10.40 -1.30 -11.86
CA ASP A 216 9.40 -0.66 -12.74
C ASP A 216 9.20 -1.46 -14.05
N ALA A 217 10.30 -1.89 -14.70
CA ALA A 217 10.23 -2.68 -15.93
C ALA A 217 9.58 -4.06 -15.73
N LEU A 218 9.84 -4.71 -14.58
CA LEU A 218 9.20 -5.96 -14.20
C LEU A 218 7.67 -5.78 -14.09
N TYR A 219 7.23 -4.72 -13.41
CA TYR A 219 5.82 -4.43 -13.22
C TYR A 219 5.10 -4.14 -14.55
N GLU A 220 5.72 -3.38 -15.44
CA GLU A 220 5.19 -3.14 -16.79
C GLU A 220 4.98 -4.46 -17.56
N ARG A 221 5.95 -5.40 -17.48
CA ARG A 221 5.80 -6.75 -18.07
C ARG A 221 4.65 -7.54 -17.42
N LEU A 222 4.54 -7.49 -16.10
CA LEU A 222 3.51 -8.23 -15.36
C LEU A 222 2.10 -7.77 -15.67
N GLN A 223 1.89 -6.48 -15.97
CA GLN A 223 0.57 -6.00 -16.41
C GLN A 223 0.11 -6.72 -17.69
N THR A 224 1.02 -6.95 -18.65
CA THR A 224 0.72 -7.73 -19.87
C THR A 224 0.41 -9.19 -19.55
N VAL A 225 1.16 -9.81 -18.62
CA VAL A 225 0.93 -11.20 -18.19
C VAL A 225 -0.42 -11.36 -17.49
N LEU A 226 -0.75 -10.44 -16.57
CA LEU A 226 -2.01 -10.46 -15.83
C LEU A 226 -3.23 -10.33 -16.74
N HIS A 227 -3.10 -9.59 -17.85
CA HIS A 227 -4.15 -9.43 -18.84
C HIS A 227 -4.33 -10.66 -19.74
N ASN A 228 -3.23 -11.29 -20.19
CA ASN A 228 -3.29 -12.28 -21.26
C ASN A 228 -3.28 -13.75 -20.79
N ASP A 229 -2.71 -14.07 -19.63
CA ASP A 229 -2.52 -15.46 -19.20
C ASP A 229 -3.85 -16.10 -18.72
N PRO A 230 -4.20 -17.34 -19.12
CA PRO A 230 -5.48 -17.95 -18.76
C PRO A 230 -5.54 -18.53 -17.34
N THR A 231 -4.43 -18.63 -16.61
CA THR A 231 -4.36 -19.22 -15.26
C THR A 231 -5.28 -18.45 -14.32
N PRO A 232 -6.22 -19.06 -13.57
CA PRO A 232 -7.09 -18.34 -12.64
C PRO A 232 -6.30 -17.65 -11.52
N ILE A 233 -6.56 -16.36 -11.26
CA ILE A 233 -5.91 -15.58 -10.20
C ILE A 233 -6.93 -14.85 -9.33
N VAL A 234 -6.81 -15.03 -8.01
CA VAL A 234 -7.48 -14.17 -7.01
C VAL A 234 -6.43 -13.37 -6.25
N SER A 235 -6.65 -12.06 -6.15
CA SER A 235 -5.89 -11.16 -5.28
C SER A 235 -6.72 -10.76 -4.06
N ILE A 236 -6.25 -11.09 -2.87
CA ILE A 236 -6.87 -10.72 -1.59
C ILE A 236 -6.13 -9.51 -1.02
N CYS A 237 -6.85 -8.42 -0.77
CA CYS A 237 -6.28 -7.15 -0.30
C CYS A 237 -6.76 -6.81 1.12
N GLY A 238 -5.85 -6.39 2.00
CA GLY A 238 -6.16 -6.10 3.41
C GLY A 238 -6.98 -4.83 3.64
N GLY A 239 -7.08 -3.96 2.63
CA GLY A 239 -7.77 -2.68 2.70
C GLY A 239 -6.96 -1.64 3.47
N ALA A 240 -7.66 -0.70 4.10
CA ALA A 240 -7.03 0.44 4.77
C ALA A 240 -6.18 0.09 6.00
N THR A 241 -6.30 -1.12 6.56
CA THR A 241 -5.49 -1.60 7.69
C THR A 241 -4.08 -2.02 7.25
N ASP A 242 -3.87 -2.33 5.96
CA ASP A 242 -2.53 -2.56 5.43
C ASP A 242 -1.80 -1.21 5.26
N MET A 243 -0.93 -0.93 6.22
CA MET A 243 -0.12 0.30 6.24
C MET A 243 1.24 0.13 5.55
N MET A 244 1.62 -1.09 5.15
CA MET A 244 2.87 -1.33 4.44
C MET A 244 2.68 -1.18 2.93
N ILE A 245 1.57 -1.72 2.41
CA ILE A 245 1.20 -1.67 1.01
C ILE A 245 -0.10 -0.89 0.87
N PRO A 246 -0.12 0.27 0.17
CA PRO A 246 -1.36 0.93 -0.18
C PRO A 246 -2.24 -0.03 -0.97
N SER A 247 -3.40 -0.41 -0.43
CA SER A 247 -4.25 -1.47 -1.01
C SER A 247 -4.77 -1.18 -2.41
N GLU A 248 -4.72 0.07 -2.88
CA GLU A 248 -5.00 0.43 -4.27
C GLU A 248 -4.02 -0.26 -5.24
N SER A 249 -2.78 -0.49 -4.79
CA SER A 249 -1.76 -1.21 -5.58
C SER A 249 -2.02 -2.71 -5.68
N CYS A 250 -2.90 -3.27 -4.84
CA CYS A 250 -3.18 -4.71 -4.77
C CYS A 250 -4.23 -5.19 -5.79
N ILE A 251 -4.91 -4.26 -6.45
CA ILE A 251 -5.94 -4.53 -7.44
C ILE A 251 -5.30 -5.13 -8.70
N ILE A 252 -5.86 -6.24 -9.20
CA ILE A 252 -5.48 -6.82 -10.50
C ILE A 252 -6.43 -6.33 -11.60
N PRO A 253 -5.95 -6.21 -12.87
CA PRO A 253 -6.80 -5.77 -13.98
C PRO A 253 -7.99 -6.72 -14.17
N ARG A 254 -9.17 -6.15 -14.42
CA ARG A 254 -10.32 -6.91 -14.90
C ARG A 254 -10.12 -7.21 -16.38
N VAL A 255 -10.37 -8.45 -16.78
CA VAL A 255 -10.23 -8.92 -18.16
C VAL A 255 -11.60 -9.34 -18.69
N ASP A 256 -11.72 -9.38 -20.03
CA ASP A 256 -12.93 -9.81 -20.73
C ASP A 256 -13.22 -11.32 -20.58
N GLU A 257 -14.35 -11.77 -21.11
CA GLU A 257 -14.88 -13.13 -20.93
C GLU A 257 -13.87 -14.23 -21.30
N GLY A 258 -13.51 -15.07 -20.33
CA GLY A 258 -12.68 -16.27 -20.53
C GLY A 258 -11.51 -16.41 -19.56
N VAL A 259 -11.02 -15.31 -18.96
CA VAL A 259 -9.92 -15.32 -17.99
C VAL A 259 -10.43 -14.94 -16.60
N PHE A 260 -10.23 -15.83 -15.61
CA PHE A 260 -10.65 -15.55 -14.24
C PHE A 260 -9.64 -14.65 -13.52
N ARG A 261 -10.00 -13.38 -13.32
CA ARG A 261 -9.31 -12.40 -12.47
C ARG A 261 -10.29 -11.80 -11.47
N ARG A 262 -10.01 -11.94 -10.18
CA ARG A 262 -10.79 -11.30 -9.12
C ARG A 262 -9.88 -10.64 -8.09
N THR A 263 -10.18 -9.39 -7.77
CA THR A 263 -9.66 -8.72 -6.57
C THR A 263 -10.75 -8.76 -5.50
N VAL A 264 -10.40 -9.12 -4.27
CA VAL A 264 -11.33 -9.15 -3.14
C VAL A 264 -10.68 -8.49 -1.93
N PHE A 265 -11.34 -7.48 -1.39
CA PHE A 265 -10.91 -6.84 -0.14
C PHE A 265 -11.41 -7.66 1.05
N THR A 266 -10.60 -7.81 2.09
CA THR A 266 -10.97 -8.59 3.29
C THR A 266 -12.18 -8.00 4.03
N SER A 267 -12.43 -6.70 3.88
CA SER A 267 -13.64 -6.03 4.39
C SER A 267 -14.92 -6.43 3.63
N ALA A 268 -14.79 -6.88 2.38
CA ALA A 268 -15.88 -7.36 1.53
C ALA A 268 -16.00 -8.89 1.52
N LEU A 269 -14.90 -9.61 1.81
CA LEU A 269 -14.84 -11.07 1.83
C LEU A 269 -15.92 -11.66 2.74
N GLU A 270 -16.84 -12.42 2.16
CA GLU A 270 -17.98 -12.99 2.88
C GLU A 270 -17.53 -13.92 4.02
N GLY A 271 -18.04 -13.64 5.23
CA GLY A 271 -17.65 -14.33 6.47
C GLY A 271 -16.38 -13.80 7.14
N ALA A 272 -15.65 -12.86 6.53
CA ALA A 272 -14.52 -12.18 7.15
C ALA A 272 -14.84 -10.74 7.56
N TRP A 273 -15.32 -9.92 6.63
CA TRP A 273 -15.76 -8.53 6.83
C TRP A 273 -14.86 -7.67 7.72
N THR A 274 -13.55 -7.90 7.66
CA THR A 274 -12.56 -7.25 8.53
C THR A 274 -11.44 -6.64 7.70
N GLY A 275 -11.03 -5.43 8.05
CA GLY A 275 -9.74 -4.89 7.64
C GLY A 275 -8.62 -5.75 8.24
N VAL A 276 -7.59 -6.02 7.44
CA VAL A 276 -6.48 -6.90 7.83
C VAL A 276 -5.16 -6.19 7.53
N GLY A 277 -4.27 -6.13 8.52
CA GLY A 277 -2.93 -5.58 8.36
C GLY A 277 -2.04 -6.45 7.48
N HIS A 278 -0.89 -5.91 7.07
CA HIS A 278 0.00 -6.59 6.14
C HIS A 278 0.44 -7.97 6.64
N ARG A 279 0.82 -8.07 7.92
CA ARG A 279 1.33 -9.32 8.51
C ARG A 279 0.18 -10.24 8.89
N GLU A 280 -0.92 -9.65 9.32
CA GLU A 280 -2.17 -10.29 9.73
C GLU A 280 -2.77 -11.10 8.58
N MET A 281 -2.53 -10.71 7.33
CA MET A 281 -3.07 -11.34 6.12
C MET A 281 -2.91 -12.86 6.09
N VAL A 282 -1.77 -13.39 6.57
CA VAL A 282 -1.48 -14.83 6.51
C VAL A 282 -1.92 -15.62 7.75
N TRP A 283 -2.28 -14.96 8.85
CA TRP A 283 -2.64 -15.63 10.11
C TRP A 283 -4.00 -15.26 10.69
N CYS A 284 -4.61 -14.17 10.23
CA CYS A 284 -5.95 -13.76 10.60
C CYS A 284 -6.91 -14.89 10.29
N HIS A 285 -7.60 -15.40 11.31
CA HIS A 285 -8.37 -16.62 11.17
C HIS A 285 -9.44 -16.55 10.08
N GLN A 286 -10.18 -15.44 10.06
CA GLN A 286 -11.26 -15.16 9.12
C GLN A 286 -10.81 -15.28 7.65
N VAL A 287 -9.57 -14.85 7.34
CA VAL A 287 -9.01 -14.90 5.99
C VAL A 287 -8.36 -16.26 5.72
N ARG A 288 -7.44 -16.70 6.59
CA ARG A 288 -6.68 -17.94 6.38
C ARG A 288 -7.60 -19.15 6.22
N TRP A 289 -8.73 -19.18 6.95
CA TRP A 289 -9.66 -20.32 6.93
C TRP A 289 -10.28 -20.46 5.55
N ARG A 290 -10.70 -19.33 4.95
CA ARG A 290 -11.27 -19.27 3.59
C ARG A 290 -10.22 -19.60 2.53
N VAL A 291 -9.00 -19.08 2.67
CA VAL A 291 -7.88 -19.38 1.75
C VAL A 291 -7.52 -20.87 1.78
N ALA A 292 -7.39 -21.46 2.97
CA ALA A 292 -7.14 -22.89 3.14
C ALA A 292 -8.26 -23.73 2.53
N ARG A 293 -9.51 -23.33 2.75
CA ARG A 293 -10.68 -24.01 2.19
C ARG A 293 -10.72 -23.95 0.67
N ALA A 294 -10.43 -22.79 0.09
CA ALA A 294 -10.31 -22.63 -1.36
C ALA A 294 -9.20 -23.53 -1.95
N ALA A 295 -8.06 -23.63 -1.27
CA ALA A 295 -6.95 -24.48 -1.70
C ALA A 295 -7.31 -25.98 -1.71
N LEU A 296 -8.00 -26.47 -0.67
CA LEU A 296 -8.46 -27.86 -0.59
C LEU A 296 -9.37 -28.20 -1.77
N GLU A 297 -10.32 -27.32 -2.03
CA GLU A 297 -11.33 -27.49 -3.07
C GLU A 297 -10.73 -27.36 -4.49
N LEU A 298 -9.68 -26.54 -4.64
CA LEU A 298 -8.89 -26.47 -5.87
C LEU A 298 -8.15 -27.78 -6.16
N GLY A 299 -7.70 -28.50 -5.12
CA GLY A 299 -7.05 -29.80 -5.27
C GLY A 299 -7.94 -30.84 -5.95
N GLY A 300 -9.27 -30.72 -5.84
CA GLY A 300 -10.24 -31.57 -6.53
C GLY A 300 -10.67 -31.07 -7.92
N ALA A 301 -10.24 -29.88 -8.36
CA ALA A 301 -10.71 -29.22 -9.57
C ALA A 301 -9.77 -29.44 -10.77
N SER A 302 -10.28 -30.02 -11.86
CA SER A 302 -9.50 -30.41 -13.04
C SER A 302 -9.46 -29.36 -14.14
N THR A 303 -10.55 -28.60 -14.35
CA THR A 303 -10.68 -27.62 -15.45
C THR A 303 -10.51 -26.18 -14.95
N THR A 304 -10.05 -25.28 -15.82
CA THR A 304 -9.90 -23.85 -15.52
C THR A 304 -11.22 -23.23 -15.02
N THR A 305 -12.35 -23.56 -15.66
CA THR A 305 -13.69 -23.08 -15.25
C THR A 305 -14.09 -23.60 -13.87
N SER A 306 -13.84 -24.86 -13.56
CA SER A 306 -14.14 -25.42 -12.22
C SER A 306 -13.28 -24.76 -11.13
N ARG A 307 -12.00 -24.46 -11.42
CA ARG A 307 -11.09 -23.75 -10.51
C ARG A 307 -11.54 -22.31 -10.28
N ALA A 308 -11.95 -21.62 -11.33
CA ALA A 308 -12.55 -20.29 -11.25
C ALA A 308 -13.82 -20.30 -10.36
N ALA A 309 -14.70 -21.28 -10.53
CA ALA A 309 -15.90 -21.42 -9.70
C ALA A 309 -15.58 -21.72 -8.23
N VAL A 310 -14.53 -22.52 -7.94
CA VAL A 310 -14.05 -22.77 -6.56
C VAL A 310 -13.54 -21.47 -5.93
N LEU A 311 -12.70 -20.73 -6.64
CA LEU A 311 -12.16 -19.45 -6.19
C LEU A 311 -13.29 -18.44 -5.92
N ASP A 312 -14.23 -18.30 -6.85
CA ASP A 312 -15.39 -17.42 -6.68
C ASP A 312 -16.29 -17.85 -5.52
N LYS A 313 -16.50 -19.16 -5.31
CA LYS A 313 -17.32 -19.64 -4.19
C LYS A 313 -16.73 -19.32 -2.82
N TRP A 314 -15.43 -19.55 -2.62
CA TRP A 314 -14.80 -19.47 -1.30
C TRP A 314 -14.14 -18.12 -0.99
N LEU A 315 -13.81 -17.35 -2.02
CA LEU A 315 -13.16 -16.04 -1.92
C LEU A 315 -14.01 -14.94 -2.58
N ARG A 316 -15.35 -15.00 -2.44
CA ARG A 316 -16.29 -13.99 -2.96
C ARG A 316 -16.43 -12.77 -2.07
N ASP A 317 -16.75 -11.65 -2.70
CA ASP A 317 -17.12 -10.36 -2.10
C ASP A 317 -18.62 -10.02 -2.20
N GLY A 318 -19.39 -10.85 -2.91
CA GLY A 318 -20.83 -10.69 -3.11
C GLY A 318 -21.23 -9.61 -4.12
N HIS A 319 -20.31 -9.04 -4.91
CA HIS A 319 -20.63 -8.05 -5.94
C HIS A 319 -21.04 -8.65 -7.28
N SER A 320 -20.69 -9.92 -7.53
CA SER A 320 -21.24 -10.70 -8.62
C SER A 320 -22.17 -11.78 -8.11
N LEU A 321 -23.20 -12.09 -8.91
CA LEU A 321 -24.05 -13.24 -8.66
C LEU A 321 -23.20 -14.53 -8.65
N PRO A 322 -23.50 -15.49 -7.76
CA PRO A 322 -22.84 -16.79 -7.81
C PRO A 322 -23.02 -17.40 -9.22
N PRO A 323 -22.01 -18.10 -9.77
CA PRO A 323 -22.14 -18.83 -11.02
C PRO A 323 -23.29 -19.83 -10.87
N ILE A 324 -24.41 -19.51 -11.52
CA ILE A 324 -25.70 -20.15 -11.31
C ILE A 324 -25.59 -21.63 -11.65
N PHE A 325 -25.95 -22.49 -10.70
CA PHE A 325 -26.47 -23.82 -11.02
C PHE A 325 -28.00 -23.70 -11.05
N GLU A 326 -28.59 -24.19 -12.14
CA GLU A 326 -29.95 -23.95 -12.61
C GLU A 326 -31.05 -23.97 -11.53
N PRO A 327 -31.96 -22.97 -11.47
CA PRO A 327 -33.21 -23.09 -10.72
C PRO A 327 -34.13 -24.08 -11.47
N LYS A 328 -34.04 -25.37 -11.13
CA LYS A 328 -34.66 -26.45 -11.92
C LYS A 328 -36.19 -26.57 -11.81
N GLN A 329 -36.90 -25.79 -10.99
CA GLN A 329 -38.35 -25.99 -10.80
C GLN A 329 -39.13 -24.67 -10.80
N SER A 330 -40.17 -24.61 -11.64
CA SER A 330 -41.27 -23.65 -11.52
C SER A 330 -42.17 -24.06 -10.35
N LEU A 331 -42.82 -23.08 -9.73
CA LEU A 331 -43.73 -23.30 -8.61
C LEU A 331 -45.17 -23.26 -9.11
N ASP A 332 -45.96 -24.28 -8.77
CA ASP A 332 -47.40 -24.34 -9.00
C ASP A 332 -48.13 -24.04 -7.68
N ILE A 333 -48.69 -22.83 -7.54
CA ILE A 333 -49.36 -22.41 -6.29
C ILE A 333 -50.57 -23.30 -5.99
N SER A 334 -51.24 -23.83 -7.01
CA SER A 334 -52.44 -24.66 -6.83
C SER A 334 -52.16 -25.98 -6.09
N ARG A 335 -50.91 -26.43 -6.10
CA ARG A 335 -50.44 -27.63 -5.38
C ARG A 335 -49.92 -27.33 -3.99
N VAL A 336 -49.73 -26.06 -3.65
CA VAL A 336 -49.27 -25.65 -2.32
C VAL A 336 -50.45 -25.71 -1.34
N SER A 337 -50.26 -26.42 -0.24
CA SER A 337 -51.26 -26.52 0.81
C SER A 337 -51.34 -25.19 1.59
N ASN A 338 -52.47 -24.49 1.49
CA ASN A 338 -52.80 -23.24 2.21
C ASN A 338 -51.74 -22.12 2.08
N PRO A 339 -51.55 -21.51 0.88
CA PRO A 339 -50.68 -20.34 0.74
C PRO A 339 -51.21 -19.14 1.55
N GLN A 340 -50.33 -18.49 2.31
CA GLN A 340 -50.70 -17.33 3.13
C GLN A 340 -50.59 -16.03 2.32
N LYS A 341 -51.72 -15.34 2.11
CA LYS A 341 -51.78 -14.06 1.40
C LYS A 341 -51.56 -12.91 2.38
N LEU A 342 -50.53 -12.10 2.16
CA LEU A 342 -50.27 -10.90 2.97
C LEU A 342 -51.11 -9.72 2.47
N PRO A 343 -51.65 -8.88 3.39
CA PRO A 343 -52.28 -7.63 3.01
C PRO A 343 -51.29 -6.71 2.29
N PRO A 344 -51.78 -5.86 1.38
CA PRO A 344 -50.88 -4.94 0.70
C PRO A 344 -50.19 -3.93 1.62
N GLY A 345 -48.94 -3.60 1.31
CA GLY A 345 -48.11 -2.72 2.13
C GLY A 345 -47.69 -3.31 3.50
N LYS A 346 -47.97 -4.60 3.77
CA LYS A 346 -47.41 -5.34 4.91
C LYS A 346 -46.19 -6.14 4.47
N ARG A 347 -45.13 -6.05 5.27
CA ARG A 347 -43.94 -6.91 5.17
C ARG A 347 -44.20 -8.31 5.74
N LEU A 348 -43.46 -9.28 5.21
CA LEU A 348 -43.29 -10.59 5.82
C LEU A 348 -42.23 -10.49 6.92
N ALA A 349 -42.54 -10.94 8.13
CA ALA A 349 -41.59 -11.06 9.22
C ALA A 349 -41.89 -12.35 9.98
N LEU A 350 -41.05 -13.36 9.79
CA LEU A 350 -41.14 -14.67 10.43
C LEU A 350 -39.97 -14.81 11.40
N ASN A 351 -40.30 -15.02 12.67
CA ASN A 351 -39.32 -15.32 13.71
C ASN A 351 -39.50 -16.79 14.10
N GLU A 352 -38.41 -17.54 14.18
CA GLU A 352 -38.43 -18.96 14.57
C GLU A 352 -39.45 -19.77 13.73
N PRO A 353 -39.37 -19.74 12.38
CA PRO A 353 -40.36 -20.40 11.54
C PRO A 353 -40.39 -21.91 11.81
N THR A 354 -41.57 -22.46 12.10
CA THR A 354 -41.79 -23.90 12.36
C THR A 354 -42.59 -24.59 11.26
N ILE A 355 -43.22 -23.83 10.37
CA ILE A 355 -44.10 -24.36 9.33
C ILE A 355 -43.49 -24.02 7.97
N SER A 356 -43.37 -25.04 7.12
CA SER A 356 -43.00 -24.83 5.71
C SER A 356 -44.24 -24.42 4.93
N THR A 357 -44.26 -23.20 4.40
CA THR A 357 -45.41 -22.63 3.67
C THR A 357 -44.96 -21.57 2.68
N THR A 358 -45.83 -21.23 1.74
CA THR A 358 -45.61 -20.17 0.75
C THR A 358 -46.39 -18.92 1.12
N TYR A 359 -45.70 -17.79 1.16
CA TYR A 359 -46.26 -16.46 1.41
C TYR A 359 -46.38 -15.68 0.11
N LEU A 360 -47.55 -15.13 -0.15
CA LEU A 360 -47.83 -14.32 -1.33
C LEU A 360 -47.86 -12.83 -0.94
N LEU A 361 -46.92 -12.06 -1.49
CA LEU A 361 -46.81 -10.62 -1.30
C LEU A 361 -47.34 -9.89 -2.55
N PRO A 362 -48.35 -9.03 -2.44
CA PRO A 362 -48.89 -8.30 -3.59
C PRO A 362 -47.96 -7.15 -3.98
N ILE A 363 -47.74 -6.98 -5.29
CA ILE A 363 -47.00 -5.84 -5.85
C ILE A 363 -48.00 -4.70 -6.10
N GLN A 364 -47.96 -3.66 -5.25
CA GLN A 364 -48.81 -2.47 -5.40
C GLN A 364 -48.02 -1.31 -5.97
N GLN A 365 -47.98 -1.18 -7.28
CA GLN A 365 -47.38 -0.02 -7.92
C GLN A 365 -48.34 1.18 -7.84
N GLU A 366 -48.31 1.91 -6.72
CA GLU A 366 -49.15 3.09 -6.46
C GLU A 366 -48.77 4.29 -7.35
N ASP A 367 -47.48 4.40 -7.73
CA ASP A 367 -46.90 5.42 -8.62
C ASP A 367 -46.01 4.74 -9.68
N ASP A 368 -45.71 5.38 -10.81
CA ASP A 368 -44.73 4.89 -11.82
C ASP A 368 -43.29 4.75 -11.27
N ALA A 369 -43.08 4.92 -9.96
CA ALA A 369 -41.81 4.71 -9.29
C ALA A 369 -41.43 3.20 -9.25
N PRO A 370 -40.15 2.86 -9.51
CA PRO A 370 -39.68 1.47 -9.45
C PRO A 370 -39.79 0.92 -8.01
N GLN A 371 -40.27 -0.32 -7.89
CA GLN A 371 -40.32 -1.04 -6.62
C GLN A 371 -39.14 -2.00 -6.50
N LYS A 372 -38.84 -2.36 -5.25
CA LYS A 372 -37.72 -3.20 -4.90
C LYS A 372 -38.13 -4.26 -3.90
N LEU A 373 -37.86 -5.51 -4.25
CA LEU A 373 -38.00 -6.66 -3.36
C LEU A 373 -36.71 -6.84 -2.57
N THR A 374 -36.80 -6.85 -1.25
CA THR A 374 -35.68 -7.20 -0.37
C THR A 374 -36.08 -8.39 0.49
N VAL A 375 -35.24 -9.43 0.53
CA VAL A 375 -35.42 -10.62 1.37
C VAL A 375 -34.15 -10.84 2.20
N LEU A 376 -34.33 -10.99 3.50
CA LEU A 376 -33.29 -11.24 4.49
C LEU A 376 -33.57 -12.59 5.17
N VAL A 377 -32.57 -13.48 5.17
CA VAL A 377 -32.67 -14.82 5.79
C VAL A 377 -31.49 -15.04 6.72
N SER A 378 -31.77 -15.28 7.99
CA SER A 378 -30.75 -15.60 9.00
C SER A 378 -30.47 -17.10 9.06
N HIS A 379 -29.19 -17.49 9.03
CA HIS A 379 -28.67 -18.86 9.09
C HIS A 379 -29.11 -19.84 7.99
N GLY A 380 -30.15 -19.52 7.23
CA GLY A 380 -30.67 -20.31 6.11
C GLY A 380 -29.97 -20.03 4.78
N THR A 381 -30.59 -20.50 3.70
CA THR A 381 -30.07 -20.37 2.33
C THR A 381 -31.10 -19.76 1.38
N ILE A 382 -30.59 -18.98 0.41
CA ILE A 382 -31.33 -18.64 -0.82
C ILE A 382 -30.46 -19.10 -1.99
N LEU A 383 -31.01 -19.95 -2.85
CA LEU A 383 -30.27 -20.62 -3.92
C LEU A 383 -29.01 -21.32 -3.37
N SER A 384 -27.82 -20.99 -3.85
CA SER A 384 -26.54 -21.57 -3.42
C SER A 384 -25.82 -20.75 -2.34
N VAL A 385 -26.41 -19.65 -1.86
CA VAL A 385 -25.77 -18.73 -0.92
C VAL A 385 -26.33 -18.93 0.49
N GLY A 386 -25.42 -19.13 1.43
CA GLY A 386 -25.69 -19.23 2.86
C GLY A 386 -24.39 -19.26 3.67
N PRO A 387 -24.48 -19.20 5.01
CA PRO A 387 -23.33 -19.38 5.89
C PRO A 387 -22.67 -20.75 5.74
N HIS A 388 -21.49 -20.98 6.32
CA HIS A 388 -20.82 -22.28 6.18
C HIS A 388 -21.64 -23.43 6.79
N ASN A 389 -22.06 -23.27 8.05
CA ASN A 389 -22.97 -24.20 8.71
C ASN A 389 -24.40 -23.68 8.60
N THR A 390 -25.11 -24.04 7.54
CA THR A 390 -26.50 -23.62 7.33
C THR A 390 -27.47 -24.50 8.10
N ILE A 391 -28.51 -23.88 8.67
CA ILE A 391 -29.68 -24.62 9.16
C ILE A 391 -30.52 -25.13 7.96
N PRO A 392 -31.44 -26.10 8.16
CA PRO A 392 -32.26 -26.64 7.07
C PRO A 392 -33.20 -25.63 6.38
N LEU A 393 -33.33 -24.41 6.92
CA LEU A 393 -34.15 -23.32 6.38
C LEU A 393 -33.72 -22.91 4.97
N ARG A 394 -34.60 -23.14 4.00
CA ARG A 394 -34.43 -22.77 2.58
C ARG A 394 -35.52 -21.80 2.17
N VAL A 395 -35.13 -20.71 1.50
CA VAL A 395 -36.05 -19.71 0.98
C VAL A 395 -35.90 -19.59 -0.53
N SER A 396 -37.01 -19.75 -1.23
CA SER A 396 -37.09 -19.64 -2.70
C SER A 396 -38.06 -18.53 -3.08
N VAL A 397 -37.66 -17.69 -4.03
CA VAL A 397 -38.42 -16.51 -4.46
C VAL A 397 -38.89 -16.72 -5.90
N PHE A 398 -40.20 -16.52 -6.13
CA PHE A 398 -40.83 -16.68 -7.44
C PHE A 398 -41.69 -15.46 -7.80
N SER A 399 -41.78 -15.17 -9.09
CA SER A 399 -42.75 -14.23 -9.67
C SER A 399 -43.97 -15.00 -10.19
N CYS A 400 -45.16 -14.54 -9.81
CA CYS A 400 -46.44 -15.16 -10.14
C CYS A 400 -47.41 -14.13 -10.72
N GLN A 401 -48.13 -14.46 -11.79
CA GLN A 401 -49.08 -13.53 -12.42
C GLN A 401 -50.35 -13.31 -11.60
N SER A 402 -50.81 -14.34 -10.89
CA SER A 402 -52.02 -14.31 -10.08
C SER A 402 -51.83 -15.10 -8.79
N SER A 403 -52.73 -14.93 -7.82
CA SER A 403 -52.65 -15.64 -6.55
C SER A 403 -52.88 -17.15 -6.66
N ASP A 404 -53.41 -17.60 -7.80
CA ASP A 404 -53.76 -18.99 -8.08
C ASP A 404 -53.01 -19.48 -9.34
N SER A 405 -51.88 -18.83 -9.67
CA SER A 405 -51.09 -19.10 -10.87
C SER A 405 -50.44 -20.48 -10.81
N THR A 406 -50.53 -21.21 -11.93
CA THR A 406 -49.99 -22.56 -12.07
C THR A 406 -48.56 -22.62 -12.58
N ASP A 407 -47.99 -21.48 -13.03
CA ASP A 407 -46.62 -21.39 -13.57
C ASP A 407 -45.90 -20.14 -13.03
N CYS A 408 -45.42 -20.22 -11.78
CA CYS A 408 -44.56 -19.19 -11.20
C CYS A 408 -43.10 -19.44 -11.56
N LYS A 409 -42.44 -18.40 -12.07
CA LYS A 409 -41.03 -18.47 -12.50
C LYS A 409 -40.08 -18.03 -11.39
N PRO A 410 -38.89 -18.65 -11.27
CA PRO A 410 -37.87 -18.21 -10.32
C PRO A 410 -37.53 -16.72 -10.49
N PHE A 411 -37.52 -15.97 -9.39
CA PHE A 411 -37.21 -14.55 -9.39
C PHE A 411 -35.69 -14.35 -9.38
N SER A 412 -35.14 -13.74 -10.44
CA SER A 412 -33.69 -13.53 -10.55
C SER A 412 -33.24 -12.34 -9.68
N PRO A 413 -32.23 -12.50 -8.80
CA PRO A 413 -31.72 -11.39 -7.98
C PRO A 413 -30.86 -10.42 -8.79
N ASN A 414 -30.89 -9.14 -8.43
CA ASN A 414 -29.83 -8.18 -8.79
C ASN A 414 -28.63 -8.30 -7.84
N THR A 415 -28.90 -8.53 -6.54
CA THR A 415 -27.90 -8.74 -5.51
C THR A 415 -28.23 -10.00 -4.74
N LEU A 416 -27.26 -10.92 -4.61
CA LEU A 416 -27.36 -12.09 -3.74
C LEU A 416 -26.01 -12.31 -3.05
N LYS A 417 -25.95 -11.99 -1.76
CA LYS A 417 -24.72 -12.08 -0.97
C LYS A 417 -24.97 -12.32 0.50
N LEU A 418 -23.93 -12.70 1.23
CA LEU A 418 -23.94 -12.75 2.69
C LEU A 418 -23.53 -11.38 3.26
N ILE A 419 -24.29 -10.84 4.21
CA ILE A 419 -23.95 -9.62 4.96
C ILE A 419 -23.77 -9.95 6.45
N PRO A 420 -22.95 -9.20 7.20
CA PRO A 420 -22.79 -9.46 8.62
C PRO A 420 -24.06 -9.17 9.41
N ASN A 421 -24.25 -9.90 10.51
CA ASN A 421 -25.27 -9.62 11.51
C ASN A 421 -24.60 -9.30 12.86
N PRO A 422 -24.17 -8.05 13.09
CA PRO A 422 -23.52 -7.65 14.34
C PRO A 422 -24.40 -7.93 15.55
N ALA A 423 -23.84 -8.56 16.57
CA ALA A 423 -24.57 -8.76 17.83
C ALA A 423 -24.94 -7.40 18.45
N ARG A 424 -26.18 -7.29 18.93
CA ARG A 424 -26.64 -6.13 19.71
C ARG A 424 -25.68 -5.88 20.87
N GLY A 425 -25.33 -4.63 21.16
CA GLY A 425 -24.44 -4.36 22.28
C GLY A 425 -22.94 -4.37 21.93
N SER A 426 -22.54 -4.81 20.74
CA SER A 426 -21.13 -5.03 20.39
C SER A 426 -20.63 -4.17 19.22
N THR A 427 -19.32 -3.91 19.20
CA THR A 427 -18.65 -3.35 18.00
C THR A 427 -18.47 -4.44 16.94
N PHE A 428 -18.47 -4.05 15.67
CA PHE A 428 -18.29 -4.99 14.57
C PHE A 428 -17.14 -4.57 13.64
N PRO A 429 -16.29 -5.52 13.21
CA PRO A 429 -16.09 -6.84 13.81
C PRO A 429 -15.67 -6.73 15.27
N VAL A 430 -15.89 -7.79 16.05
CA VAL A 430 -15.47 -7.83 17.45
C VAL A 430 -13.94 -7.89 17.48
N PRO A 431 -13.23 -6.96 18.17
CA PRO A 431 -11.78 -6.98 18.24
C PRO A 431 -11.26 -8.33 18.76
N HIS A 432 -10.22 -8.87 18.12
CA HIS A 432 -9.58 -10.16 18.45
C HIS A 432 -10.46 -11.43 18.32
N GLU A 433 -11.76 -11.32 18.08
CA GLU A 433 -12.68 -12.45 17.88
C GLU A 433 -13.19 -12.53 16.43
N GLY A 434 -13.46 -11.39 15.81
CA GLY A 434 -13.93 -11.26 14.44
C GLY A 434 -15.33 -11.81 14.20
N SER A 435 -15.62 -12.15 12.95
CA SER A 435 -16.80 -12.92 12.57
C SER A 435 -16.49 -14.41 12.53
N ASP A 436 -17.50 -15.23 12.80
CA ASP A 436 -17.49 -16.68 12.56
C ASP A 436 -17.82 -17.00 11.10
N GLU A 437 -17.31 -18.11 10.56
CA GLU A 437 -17.57 -18.56 9.19
C GLU A 437 -19.05 -18.87 8.92
N SER A 438 -19.81 -19.13 9.98
CA SER A 438 -21.24 -19.42 9.97
C SER A 438 -22.09 -18.20 10.31
N ALA A 439 -21.48 -17.06 10.62
CA ALA A 439 -22.21 -15.83 10.88
C ALA A 439 -22.62 -15.16 9.56
N GLY A 440 -23.81 -14.56 9.53
CA GLY A 440 -24.27 -13.72 8.43
C GLY A 440 -25.76 -13.90 8.13
N VAL A 441 -26.29 -12.95 7.37
CA VAL A 441 -27.66 -12.95 6.85
C VAL A 441 -27.57 -12.95 5.34
N VAL A 442 -28.33 -13.82 4.68
CA VAL A 442 -28.43 -13.83 3.23
C VAL A 442 -29.27 -12.63 2.81
N PHE A 443 -28.66 -11.74 2.03
CA PHE A 443 -29.26 -10.54 1.46
C PHE A 443 -29.59 -10.78 0.00
N PHE A 444 -30.88 -10.84 -0.30
CA PHE A 444 -31.42 -10.91 -1.65
C PHE A 444 -32.13 -9.59 -1.96
N GLU A 445 -31.76 -8.98 -3.07
CA GLU A 445 -32.37 -7.73 -3.54
C GLU A 445 -32.63 -7.84 -5.04
N SER A 446 -33.82 -7.40 -5.46
CA SER A 446 -34.14 -7.30 -6.87
C SER A 446 -35.10 -6.18 -7.18
N ILE A 447 -34.91 -5.54 -8.33
CA ILE A 447 -35.80 -4.55 -8.89
C ILE A 447 -37.02 -5.29 -9.46
N VAL A 448 -38.21 -4.82 -9.11
CA VAL A 448 -39.47 -5.36 -9.63
C VAL A 448 -39.71 -4.76 -11.03
N PRO A 449 -39.86 -5.58 -12.09
CA PRO A 449 -40.10 -5.07 -13.42
C PRO A 449 -41.42 -4.27 -13.51
N PRO A 450 -41.48 -3.15 -14.24
CA PRO A 450 -42.67 -2.30 -14.33
C PRO A 450 -43.86 -2.99 -15.03
N GLU A 451 -43.61 -4.05 -15.80
CA GLU A 451 -44.64 -4.91 -16.42
C GLU A 451 -45.37 -5.80 -15.38
N SER A 452 -44.93 -5.79 -14.12
CA SER A 452 -45.46 -6.62 -13.03
C SER A 452 -46.65 -5.98 -12.29
N LYS A 453 -47.33 -5.00 -12.88
CA LYS A 453 -48.53 -4.37 -12.29
C LYS A 453 -49.57 -5.44 -11.96
N HIS A 454 -49.95 -5.58 -10.68
CA HIS A 454 -50.86 -6.60 -10.13
C HIS A 454 -50.33 -8.04 -10.03
N GLN A 455 -49.02 -8.26 -10.20
CA GLN A 455 -48.40 -9.57 -9.96
C GLN A 455 -48.15 -9.81 -8.46
N TRP A 456 -47.85 -11.07 -8.13
CA TRP A 456 -47.53 -11.53 -6.78
C TRP A 456 -46.09 -12.03 -6.72
N VAL A 457 -45.40 -11.72 -5.64
CA VAL A 457 -44.14 -12.38 -5.28
C VAL A 457 -44.46 -13.52 -4.33
N ALA A 458 -44.12 -14.74 -4.72
CA ALA A 458 -44.25 -15.91 -3.86
C ALA A 458 -42.91 -16.21 -3.18
N ILE A 459 -42.92 -16.21 -1.84
CA ILE A 459 -41.77 -16.56 -1.01
C ILE A 459 -42.08 -17.90 -0.36
N THR A 460 -41.40 -18.95 -0.80
CA THR A 460 -41.56 -20.30 -0.27
C THR A 460 -40.50 -20.55 0.79
N VAL A 461 -40.95 -20.91 2.00
CA VAL A 461 -40.09 -21.25 3.13
C VAL A 461 -40.19 -22.75 3.37
N GLU A 462 -39.05 -23.44 3.29
CA GLU A 462 -38.93 -24.90 3.46
C GLU A 462 -37.90 -25.23 4.55
N GLY A 463 -38.04 -26.41 5.16
CA GLY A 463 -37.08 -26.88 6.17
C GLY A 463 -37.08 -26.05 7.46
N ALA A 464 -38.21 -25.41 7.77
CA ALA A 464 -38.43 -24.60 8.95
C ALA A 464 -38.43 -25.48 10.23
N ASP A 465 -37.40 -25.34 11.08
CA ASP A 465 -37.17 -26.16 12.28
C ASP A 465 -37.26 -25.36 13.60
N GLY A 466 -37.76 -24.12 13.54
CA GLY A 466 -37.86 -23.20 14.68
C GLY A 466 -36.61 -22.34 14.91
N ARG A 467 -35.57 -22.41 14.06
CA ARG A 467 -34.38 -21.56 14.16
C ARG A 467 -34.32 -20.50 13.06
N GLY A 468 -33.62 -19.40 13.36
CA GLY A 468 -33.44 -18.29 12.42
C GLY A 468 -34.70 -17.43 12.21
N TRP A 469 -34.64 -16.53 11.23
CA TRP A 469 -35.72 -15.61 10.89
C TRP A 469 -35.69 -15.24 9.40
N VAL A 470 -36.86 -14.87 8.87
CA VAL A 470 -37.04 -14.44 7.48
C VAL A 470 -37.82 -13.13 7.47
N VAL A 471 -37.23 -12.09 6.87
CA VAL A 471 -37.91 -10.79 6.67
C VAL A 471 -37.91 -10.46 5.19
N ALA A 472 -39.06 -10.15 4.64
CA ALA A 472 -39.18 -9.74 3.24
C ALA A 472 -40.16 -8.57 3.08
N ASP A 473 -39.83 -7.66 2.18
CA ASP A 473 -40.66 -6.48 1.91
C ASP A 473 -40.56 -6.08 0.43
N VAL A 474 -41.68 -5.58 -0.10
CA VAL A 474 -41.77 -4.95 -1.41
C VAL A 474 -42.08 -3.49 -1.18
N ALA A 475 -41.07 -2.64 -1.39
CA ALA A 475 -41.17 -1.21 -1.10
C ALA A 475 -40.69 -0.37 -2.30
N PRO A 476 -41.08 0.92 -2.39
CA PRO A 476 -40.51 1.84 -3.37
C PRO A 476 -38.99 1.89 -3.29
N GLN A 477 -38.32 2.00 -4.45
CA GLN A 477 -36.88 2.15 -4.49
C GLN A 477 -36.48 3.55 -4.00
N GLU A 478 -36.11 3.65 -2.74
CA GLU A 478 -35.67 4.91 -2.15
C GLU A 478 -34.19 5.15 -2.39
N LYS A 479 -33.92 6.14 -3.24
CA LYS A 479 -32.58 6.67 -3.50
C LYS A 479 -32.56 8.15 -3.12
N ILE A 480 -31.82 8.47 -2.07
CA ILE A 480 -31.59 9.85 -1.62
C ILE A 480 -30.34 10.35 -2.33
N VAL A 481 -30.49 11.42 -3.11
CA VAL A 481 -29.37 12.07 -3.80
C VAL A 481 -29.17 13.44 -3.16
N ASP A 482 -28.02 13.65 -2.54
CA ASP A 482 -27.65 14.92 -1.91
C ASP A 482 -26.45 15.54 -2.66
N SER A 483 -26.52 16.83 -2.94
CA SER A 483 -25.54 17.56 -3.76
C SER A 483 -24.39 18.19 -2.95
N ILE A 484 -24.22 17.83 -1.67
CA ILE A 484 -23.09 18.25 -0.84
C ILE A 484 -21.74 18.06 -1.57
N SER A 485 -20.97 19.15 -1.64
CA SER A 485 -19.64 19.12 -2.23
C SER A 485 -18.56 18.77 -1.21
N THR A 486 -17.47 18.18 -1.69
CA THR A 486 -16.28 17.88 -0.86
C THR A 486 -15.75 19.13 -0.16
N LEU A 487 -15.76 20.28 -0.84
CA LEU A 487 -15.34 21.56 -0.25
C LEU A 487 -16.24 21.98 0.92
N ARG A 488 -17.56 21.81 0.81
CA ARG A 488 -18.49 22.11 1.92
C ARG A 488 -18.25 21.17 3.09
N ALA A 489 -18.08 19.88 2.82
CA ALA A 489 -17.79 18.85 3.84
C ALA A 489 -16.46 19.09 4.58
N ALA A 490 -15.54 19.86 3.99
CA ALA A 490 -14.25 20.20 4.58
C ALA A 490 -14.33 21.22 5.72
N PHE A 491 -15.35 22.09 5.71
CA PHE A 491 -15.54 23.16 6.69
C PHE A 491 -16.66 22.89 7.71
N GLY A 492 -17.40 21.79 7.58
CA GLY A 492 -18.43 21.40 8.53
C GLY A 492 -19.19 20.15 8.12
N ALA A 493 -19.80 19.48 9.09
CA ALA A 493 -20.71 18.37 8.82
C ALA A 493 -22.03 18.89 8.24
N SER A 494 -22.59 18.17 7.27
CA SER A 494 -23.93 18.43 6.74
C SER A 494 -24.88 17.32 7.18
N SER A 495 -26.07 17.71 7.63
CA SER A 495 -27.09 16.79 8.11
C SER A 495 -28.05 16.43 6.98
N VAL A 496 -28.19 15.14 6.70
CA VAL A 496 -29.07 14.60 5.66
C VAL A 496 -30.22 13.86 6.34
N PRO A 497 -31.49 14.21 6.04
CA PRO A 497 -32.64 13.53 6.63
C PRO A 497 -32.75 12.09 6.13
N VAL A 498 -33.08 11.18 7.03
CA VAL A 498 -33.43 9.79 6.73
C VAL A 498 -34.96 9.69 6.73
N PRO A 499 -35.61 9.37 5.60
CA PRO A 499 -37.05 9.23 5.52
C PRO A 499 -37.59 8.16 6.48
N ALA A 500 -38.75 8.43 7.08
CA ALA A 500 -39.45 7.49 7.95
C ALA A 500 -40.25 6.43 7.15
N THR A 501 -39.61 5.82 6.17
CA THR A 501 -40.27 4.99 5.15
C THR A 501 -40.30 3.51 5.51
N LYS A 502 -41.02 2.68 4.76
CA LYS A 502 -41.31 1.28 5.12
C LYS A 502 -40.23 0.26 4.68
N GLY A 503 -39.46 0.52 3.63
CA GLY A 503 -38.57 -0.47 2.98
C GLY A 503 -37.34 -0.92 3.78
N LEU A 504 -36.85 -2.15 3.57
CA LEU A 504 -35.74 -2.75 4.35
C LEU A 504 -34.34 -2.20 4.01
N SER A 505 -34.21 -1.43 2.93
CA SER A 505 -32.94 -0.85 2.50
C SER A 505 -33.13 0.51 1.84
N ILE A 506 -32.31 1.49 2.24
CA ILE A 506 -32.34 2.88 1.75
C ILE A 506 -30.95 3.24 1.23
N SER A 507 -30.87 3.75 0.01
CA SER A 507 -29.59 4.08 -0.64
C SER A 507 -29.34 5.58 -0.70
N PHE A 508 -28.15 6.01 -0.27
CA PHE A 508 -27.68 7.39 -0.31
C PHE A 508 -26.60 7.54 -1.38
N SER A 509 -26.68 8.62 -2.15
CA SER A 509 -25.76 8.93 -3.24
C SER A 509 -25.31 10.38 -3.15
N PHE A 510 -24.00 10.60 -3.12
CA PHE A 510 -23.38 11.91 -2.99
C PHE A 510 -22.49 12.21 -4.21
N PRO A 511 -23.08 12.62 -5.35
CA PRO A 511 -22.36 12.83 -6.61
C PRO A 511 -21.19 13.82 -6.54
N ASN A 512 -21.26 14.81 -5.65
CA ASN A 512 -20.24 15.87 -5.51
C ASN A 512 -19.20 15.59 -4.41
N LEU A 513 -19.26 14.42 -3.76
CA LEU A 513 -18.23 13.95 -2.84
C LEU A 513 -17.20 13.10 -3.58
N LEU A 514 -15.93 13.48 -3.45
CA LEU A 514 -14.79 12.86 -4.12
C LEU A 514 -14.51 11.47 -3.53
N SER A 515 -14.74 10.41 -4.30
CA SER A 515 -14.28 9.06 -3.96
C SER A 515 -12.81 8.89 -4.35
N ASN A 516 -11.90 9.15 -3.41
CA ASN A 516 -10.45 9.05 -3.62
C ASN A 516 -9.75 8.54 -2.35
N SER A 517 -8.65 7.81 -2.53
CA SER A 517 -7.84 7.27 -1.44
C SER A 517 -7.27 8.29 -0.47
N LEU A 518 -7.20 9.56 -0.85
CA LEU A 518 -6.65 10.65 -0.04
C LEU A 518 -7.71 11.36 0.81
N VAL A 519 -9.00 11.03 0.71
CA VAL A 519 -10.08 11.69 1.44
C VAL A 519 -10.88 10.68 2.25
N VAL A 520 -11.19 11.03 3.50
CA VAL A 520 -11.98 10.19 4.41
C VAL A 520 -13.15 10.99 4.97
N TYR A 521 -14.35 10.43 4.85
CA TYR A 521 -15.57 11.03 5.37
C TYR A 521 -15.99 10.34 6.67
N ARG A 522 -16.35 11.11 7.67
CA ARG A 522 -17.00 10.62 8.88
C ARG A 522 -18.51 10.68 8.71
N VAL A 523 -19.16 9.58 9.02
CA VAL A 523 -20.61 9.49 9.16
C VAL A 523 -20.97 9.33 10.63
N ALA A 524 -21.88 10.18 11.12
CA ALA A 524 -22.39 10.12 12.48
C ALA A 524 -23.92 10.17 12.48
N THR A 525 -24.54 9.53 13.46
CA THR A 525 -25.97 9.65 13.75
C THR A 525 -26.14 10.52 14.99
N GLN A 526 -27.24 11.28 15.07
CA GLN A 526 -27.49 12.13 16.23
C GLN A 526 -27.58 11.30 17.52
N GLN A 527 -26.90 11.80 18.55
CA GLN A 527 -26.65 11.12 19.81
C GLN A 527 -27.91 11.08 20.67
N TYR A 528 -28.64 9.97 20.62
CA TYR A 528 -29.68 9.67 21.61
C TYR A 528 -29.21 8.49 22.47
N ALA A 529 -29.30 8.67 23.80
CA ALA A 529 -29.07 7.59 24.76
C ALA A 529 -29.98 6.42 24.40
N MET A 530 -29.46 5.20 24.42
CA MET A 530 -30.29 4.00 24.28
C MET A 530 -31.46 4.07 25.27
N PRO A 531 -32.69 3.93 24.79
CA PRO A 531 -33.47 2.81 25.26
C PRO A 531 -34.00 2.01 24.07
N SER A 532 -33.23 0.96 23.77
CA SER A 532 -33.72 -0.32 23.28
C SER A 532 -34.63 -0.31 22.03
N CYS A 533 -34.07 -0.81 20.94
CA CYS A 533 -34.78 -1.76 20.09
C CYS A 533 -35.20 -3.00 20.94
N SER A 534 -36.07 -2.81 21.95
CA SER A 534 -36.66 -3.85 22.83
C SER A 534 -38.10 -4.17 22.44
N GLY A 535 -38.51 -3.86 21.22
CA GLY A 535 -39.85 -4.14 20.75
C GLY A 535 -40.12 -5.65 20.73
N GLY A 536 -40.73 -6.20 21.80
CA GLY A 536 -41.37 -7.52 21.87
C GLY A 536 -40.49 -8.78 21.82
N PHE A 537 -39.26 -8.71 21.30
CA PHE A 537 -38.46 -9.89 20.91
C PHE A 537 -37.26 -10.18 21.83
N ALA A 538 -37.36 -9.86 23.12
CA ALA A 538 -36.30 -10.04 24.12
C ALA A 538 -35.95 -11.52 24.47
N LYS A 539 -36.55 -12.50 23.79
CA LYS A 539 -36.31 -13.94 24.01
C LYS A 539 -35.29 -14.59 23.05
N LEU A 540 -34.89 -13.92 21.97
CA LEU A 540 -33.96 -14.51 21.00
C LEU A 540 -32.53 -14.48 21.54
N SER A 541 -31.81 -15.59 21.32
CA SER A 541 -30.36 -15.70 21.54
C SER A 541 -29.64 -14.57 20.80
N PRO A 542 -28.47 -14.07 21.26
CA PRO A 542 -27.70 -13.03 20.55
C PRO A 542 -27.50 -13.32 19.05
N VAL A 543 -27.42 -14.61 18.71
CA VAL A 543 -27.20 -15.17 17.36
C VAL A 543 -28.47 -15.13 16.48
N ASP A 544 -29.65 -15.09 17.08
CA ASP A 544 -30.95 -15.04 16.39
C ASP A 544 -31.57 -13.62 16.42
N SER A 545 -30.82 -12.62 16.88
CA SER A 545 -31.28 -11.25 16.88
C SER A 545 -31.50 -10.71 15.46
N LEU A 546 -32.58 -9.94 15.29
CA LEU A 546 -32.90 -9.25 14.05
C LEU A 546 -31.78 -8.27 13.67
N LEU A 547 -31.57 -8.08 12.36
CA LEU A 547 -30.51 -7.23 11.82
C LEU A 547 -30.68 -5.76 12.25
N PRO A 548 -29.80 -5.18 13.10
CA PRO A 548 -29.82 -3.76 13.43
C PRO A 548 -29.46 -2.90 12.20
N PRO A 549 -29.74 -1.59 12.22
CA PRO A 549 -29.34 -0.70 11.12
C PRO A 549 -27.83 -0.81 10.82
N LEU A 550 -27.52 -1.32 9.64
CA LEU A 550 -26.19 -1.60 9.16
C LEU A 550 -25.90 -0.69 7.95
N LEU A 551 -24.89 0.17 8.07
CA LEU A 551 -24.41 0.96 6.95
C LEU A 551 -23.43 0.13 6.12
N MET A 552 -23.76 -0.07 4.86
CA MET A 552 -22.95 -0.73 3.84
C MET A 552 -22.39 0.32 2.88
N HIS A 553 -21.09 0.56 2.91
CA HIS A 553 -20.39 1.49 2.02
C HIS A 553 -19.65 0.71 0.93
N THR A 554 -19.91 0.97 -0.35
CA THR A 554 -19.32 0.24 -1.50
C THR A 554 -18.54 1.21 -2.41
N PRO A 555 -17.35 1.67 -1.99
CA PRO A 555 -16.58 2.70 -2.71
C PRO A 555 -15.99 2.23 -4.05
N HIS A 556 -15.74 0.93 -4.19
CA HIS A 556 -15.19 0.29 -5.38
C HIS A 556 -15.98 -1.01 -5.64
N PRO A 557 -16.18 -1.46 -6.89
CA PRO A 557 -16.91 -2.71 -7.17
C PRO A 557 -16.23 -4.01 -6.72
N THR A 558 -15.20 -3.94 -5.87
CA THR A 558 -14.55 -5.07 -5.18
C THR A 558 -14.34 -4.79 -3.68
N GLU A 559 -14.81 -3.65 -3.18
CA GLU A 559 -14.59 -3.17 -1.82
C GLU A 559 -15.92 -2.78 -1.20
N THR A 560 -16.25 -3.40 -0.07
CA THR A 560 -17.39 -3.04 0.76
C THR A 560 -16.92 -2.94 2.21
N HIS A 561 -17.51 -2.01 2.97
CA HIS A 561 -17.33 -1.88 4.41
C HIS A 561 -18.69 -1.87 5.11
N TYR A 562 -18.72 -2.46 6.30
CA TYR A 562 -19.93 -2.61 7.09
C TYR A 562 -19.75 -1.92 8.44
N TYR A 563 -20.65 -0.98 8.76
CA TYR A 563 -20.63 -0.22 10.00
C TYR A 563 -21.98 -0.36 10.72
N PRO A 564 -22.03 -0.93 11.92
CA PRO A 564 -23.25 -0.89 12.72
C PRO A 564 -23.54 0.57 13.10
N LEU A 565 -24.77 1.02 12.94
CA LEU A 565 -25.22 2.35 13.37
C LEU A 565 -25.71 2.37 14.81
N THR A 566 -25.53 1.27 15.55
CA THR A 566 -25.85 1.16 16.97
C THR A 566 -24.80 1.90 17.81
N ASN A 567 -25.26 2.74 18.73
CA ASN A 567 -24.42 3.66 19.49
C ASN A 567 -23.64 2.94 20.61
N ILE A 568 -22.56 2.27 20.25
CA ILE A 568 -21.75 1.48 21.17
C ILE A 568 -20.30 1.90 20.98
N HIS A 569 -19.86 2.73 21.92
CA HIS A 569 -18.57 3.43 21.93
C HIS A 569 -18.48 4.56 20.88
N ARG A 570 -17.73 5.62 21.22
CA ARG A 570 -17.46 6.80 20.37
C ARG A 570 -16.63 6.46 19.11
N ARG A 571 -16.79 5.28 18.51
CA ARG A 571 -16.06 4.86 17.32
C ARG A 571 -16.57 5.67 16.13
N ARG A 572 -15.64 6.15 15.31
CA ARG A 572 -15.95 6.95 14.13
C ARG A 572 -16.25 6.00 12.98
N ASN A 573 -17.42 6.11 12.36
CA ASN A 573 -17.71 5.42 11.10
C ASN A 573 -17.03 6.22 9.98
N LEU A 574 -15.91 5.68 9.47
CA LEU A 574 -15.04 6.38 8.52
C LEU A 574 -15.16 5.75 7.13
N LEU A 575 -15.87 6.44 6.24
CA LEU A 575 -15.99 6.08 4.84
C LEU A 575 -14.71 6.46 4.10
N HIS A 576 -14.03 5.47 3.54
CA HIS A 576 -12.82 5.61 2.76
C HIS A 576 -12.92 4.76 1.50
N SER A 577 -12.07 5.06 0.52
CA SER A 577 -12.14 4.45 -0.81
C SER A 577 -10.74 4.07 -1.31
N HIS A 578 -10.65 2.98 -2.07
CA HIS A 578 -9.47 2.60 -2.83
C HIS A 578 -9.64 2.81 -4.35
N LEU A 579 -10.65 3.58 -4.77
CA LEU A 579 -11.04 3.76 -6.19
C LEU A 579 -9.98 4.47 -7.04
N THR A 580 -9.45 5.59 -6.53
CA THR A 580 -8.43 6.40 -7.22
C THR A 580 -7.30 6.74 -6.25
N ALA A 581 -6.06 6.72 -6.73
CA ALA A 581 -4.88 6.96 -5.93
C ALA A 581 -3.74 7.58 -6.73
N PRO A 582 -2.81 8.29 -6.05
CA PRO A 582 -1.62 8.81 -6.70
C PRO A 582 -0.87 7.74 -7.49
N PHE A 583 -0.56 8.04 -8.74
CA PHE A 583 0.24 7.19 -9.64
C PHE A 583 -0.37 5.85 -10.07
N ILE A 584 -1.67 5.65 -9.84
CA ILE A 584 -2.41 4.45 -10.25
C ILE A 584 -3.43 4.83 -11.30
N PHE A 585 -3.23 4.33 -12.52
CA PHE A 585 -4.14 4.52 -13.63
C PHE A 585 -5.37 3.61 -13.52
N CYS A 586 -6.54 4.21 -13.35
CA CYS A 586 -7.79 3.48 -13.34
C CYS A 586 -8.37 3.46 -14.76
N ALA A 587 -8.18 2.34 -15.48
CA ALA A 587 -8.62 2.17 -16.86
C ALA A 587 -10.16 2.13 -17.03
N ALA A 588 -10.91 1.99 -15.93
CA ALA A 588 -12.36 1.91 -15.93
C ALA A 588 -12.97 3.18 -15.31
N HIS A 589 -13.86 3.84 -16.06
CA HIS A 589 -14.71 4.94 -15.59
C HIS A 589 -15.73 4.43 -14.56
N PHE A 590 -15.27 4.08 -13.35
CA PHE A 590 -16.16 3.85 -12.22
C PHE A 590 -16.71 5.19 -11.74
N ALA A 591 -17.98 5.22 -11.33
CA ALA A 591 -18.61 6.44 -10.82
C ALA A 591 -17.85 6.93 -9.57
N SER A 592 -17.20 8.09 -9.67
CA SER A 592 -16.31 8.65 -8.66
C SER A 592 -17.06 9.36 -7.52
N HIS A 593 -18.16 8.78 -7.05
CA HIS A 593 -19.02 9.39 -6.03
C HIS A 593 -19.13 8.51 -4.78
N VAL A 594 -19.30 9.14 -3.62
CA VAL A 594 -19.53 8.42 -2.37
C VAL A 594 -20.97 7.93 -2.32
N ASN A 595 -21.17 6.65 -2.04
CA ASN A 595 -22.48 6.03 -1.85
C ASN A 595 -22.48 5.14 -0.59
N PHE A 596 -23.61 5.01 0.06
CA PHE A 596 -23.80 3.95 1.05
C PHE A 596 -25.27 3.58 1.13
N THR A 597 -25.54 2.36 1.58
CA THR A 597 -26.90 1.84 1.78
C THR A 597 -27.06 1.48 3.24
N ILE A 598 -28.17 1.88 3.85
CA ILE A 598 -28.54 1.45 5.19
C ILE A 598 -29.49 0.28 5.04
N ILE A 599 -29.12 -0.87 5.61
CA ILE A 599 -29.91 -2.11 5.60
C ILE A 599 -30.43 -2.36 7.02
N THR A 600 -31.69 -2.74 7.16
CA THR A 600 -32.28 -3.07 8.46
C THR A 600 -33.37 -4.13 8.32
N SER A 601 -33.55 -4.94 9.35
CA SER A 601 -34.74 -5.80 9.52
C SER A 601 -36.04 -5.00 9.73
N GLY A 602 -35.94 -3.68 9.95
CA GLY A 602 -37.07 -2.76 10.00
C GLY A 602 -37.81 -2.71 11.34
N GLU A 603 -37.15 -3.00 12.47
CA GLU A 603 -37.79 -2.87 13.78
C GLU A 603 -38.28 -1.41 14.00
N PRO A 604 -39.59 -1.18 14.30
CA PRO A 604 -40.18 0.16 14.28
C PRO A 604 -39.51 1.15 15.24
N ASP A 605 -39.04 0.66 16.38
CA ASP A 605 -38.37 1.48 17.39
C ASP A 605 -36.97 1.91 16.90
N CYS A 606 -36.17 1.00 16.32
CA CYS A 606 -34.88 1.36 15.72
C CYS A 606 -35.03 2.40 14.59
N ARG A 607 -36.13 2.33 13.81
CA ARG A 607 -36.37 3.25 12.69
C ARG A 607 -36.74 4.67 13.16
N ARG A 608 -37.43 4.83 14.29
CA ARG A 608 -37.81 6.15 14.83
C ARG A 608 -36.60 6.95 15.32
N GLU A 609 -35.51 6.27 15.69
CA GLU A 609 -34.30 6.89 16.23
C GLU A 609 -33.35 7.40 15.13
N LEU A 610 -33.36 6.80 13.94
CA LEU A 610 -32.49 7.20 12.82
C LEU A 610 -33.15 8.29 11.95
N LYS A 611 -33.19 9.54 12.44
CA LYS A 611 -33.81 10.67 11.72
C LYS A 611 -32.87 11.41 10.77
N HIS A 612 -31.59 11.52 11.14
CA HIS A 612 -30.59 12.28 10.41
C HIS A 612 -29.25 11.56 10.40
N VAL A 613 -28.51 11.73 9.32
CA VAL A 613 -27.13 11.28 9.16
C VAL A 613 -26.26 12.50 8.86
N ASP A 614 -25.25 12.72 9.70
CA ASP A 614 -24.29 13.80 9.53
C ASP A 614 -23.05 13.29 8.80
N ILE A 615 -22.69 13.93 7.69
CA ILE A 615 -21.50 13.61 6.89
C ILE A 615 -20.55 14.80 6.81
N GLY A 616 -19.26 14.57 7.07
CA GLY A 616 -18.20 15.59 6.99
C GLY A 616 -16.82 14.96 6.82
N ILE A 617 -15.79 15.75 6.50
CA ILE A 617 -14.41 15.22 6.37
C ILE A 617 -13.81 14.96 7.75
N ASP A 618 -13.20 13.80 7.94
CA ASP A 618 -12.33 13.55 9.08
C ASP A 618 -10.89 13.94 8.72
N TRP A 619 -10.46 15.11 9.20
CA TRP A 619 -9.12 15.63 8.89
C TRP A 619 -8.00 14.79 9.49
N SER A 620 -8.20 14.19 10.67
CA SER A 620 -7.20 13.30 11.26
C SER A 620 -6.96 12.10 10.34
N ALA A 621 -8.02 11.46 9.88
CA ALA A 621 -7.92 10.33 8.98
C ALA A 621 -7.37 10.74 7.60
N THR A 622 -7.87 11.85 7.04
CA THR A 622 -7.44 12.39 5.74
C THR A 622 -5.94 12.71 5.70
N LEU A 623 -5.41 13.40 6.72
CA LEU A 623 -3.97 13.71 6.81
C LEU A 623 -3.12 12.44 6.99
N GLY A 624 -3.64 11.45 7.71
CA GLY A 624 -2.99 10.15 7.85
C GLY A 624 -2.86 9.43 6.50
N ARG A 625 -3.85 9.58 5.62
CA ARG A 625 -3.78 9.05 4.25
C ARG A 625 -2.72 9.76 3.42
N TRP A 626 -2.57 11.08 3.54
CA TRP A 626 -1.57 11.83 2.78
C TRP A 626 -0.15 11.41 3.17
N ALA A 627 0.12 11.28 4.46
CA ALA A 627 1.41 10.89 5.00
C ALA A 627 1.91 9.56 4.40
N SER A 628 1.05 8.54 4.33
CA SER A 628 1.45 7.22 3.83
C SER A 628 1.64 7.14 2.31
N ARG A 629 1.15 8.11 1.51
CA ARG A 629 1.32 8.11 0.04
C ARG A 629 2.48 8.98 -0.45
N TYR A 630 2.85 10.02 0.29
CA TYR A 630 3.77 11.05 -0.20
C TYR A 630 5.15 11.05 0.49
N LEU A 631 5.49 10.04 1.28
CA LEU A 631 6.80 9.93 1.94
C LEU A 631 7.96 10.02 0.93
N HIS A 632 7.88 9.30 -0.19
CA HIS A 632 8.90 9.32 -1.24
C HIS A 632 8.98 10.66 -1.98
N THR A 633 7.85 11.38 -2.07
CA THR A 633 7.81 12.72 -2.64
C THR A 633 8.61 13.69 -1.78
N ILE A 634 8.47 13.63 -0.45
CA ILE A 634 9.23 14.48 0.48
C ILE A 634 10.75 14.29 0.25
N VAL A 635 11.21 13.03 0.22
CA VAL A 635 12.63 12.72 -0.02
C VAL A 635 13.11 13.27 -1.37
N SER A 636 12.35 13.01 -2.43
CA SER A 636 12.71 13.43 -3.79
C SER A 636 12.71 14.96 -3.93
N TRP A 637 11.69 15.64 -3.40
CA TRP A 637 11.58 17.09 -3.46
C TRP A 637 12.65 17.78 -2.62
N SER A 638 13.02 17.24 -1.45
CA SER A 638 14.14 17.73 -0.67
C SER A 638 15.46 17.64 -1.46
N ALA A 639 15.72 16.56 -2.19
CA ALA A 639 16.85 16.49 -3.12
C ALA A 639 16.76 17.55 -4.23
N GLY A 640 15.58 17.78 -4.81
CA GLY A 640 15.35 18.86 -5.77
C GLY A 640 15.64 20.25 -5.20
N ILE A 641 15.22 20.53 -3.97
CA ILE A 641 15.49 21.79 -3.26
C ILE A 641 16.98 21.98 -3.05
N THR A 642 17.74 20.94 -2.69
CA THR A 642 19.21 21.05 -2.61
C THR A 642 19.84 21.45 -3.96
N GLY A 643 19.30 20.94 -5.08
CA GLY A 643 19.70 21.38 -6.41
C GLY A 643 19.45 22.87 -6.65
N VAL A 644 18.28 23.38 -6.26
CA VAL A 644 17.97 24.82 -6.34
C VAL A 644 18.93 25.65 -5.48
N VAL A 645 19.26 25.19 -4.27
CA VAL A 645 20.22 25.86 -3.38
C VAL A 645 21.61 25.93 -4.02
N ILE A 646 22.09 24.84 -4.63
CA ILE A 646 23.37 24.84 -5.36
C ILE A 646 23.32 25.80 -6.56
N TYR A 647 22.21 25.80 -7.32
CA TYR A 647 22.03 26.73 -8.42
C TYR A 647 22.15 28.19 -7.98
N LEU A 648 21.48 28.57 -6.87
CA LEU A 648 21.55 29.93 -6.33
C LEU A 648 22.96 30.31 -5.89
N ALA A 649 23.69 29.37 -5.29
CA ALA A 649 25.05 29.58 -4.85
C ALA A 649 26.01 29.77 -6.04
N TRP A 650 25.91 28.90 -7.05
CA TRP A 650 26.71 28.98 -8.27
C TRP A 650 26.35 30.19 -9.13
N MET A 651 25.09 30.64 -9.10
CA MET A 651 24.70 31.89 -9.77
C MET A 651 25.50 33.09 -9.25
N GLN A 652 25.78 33.13 -7.94
CA GLN A 652 26.59 34.19 -7.33
C GLN A 652 28.09 33.95 -7.54
N ALA A 653 28.57 32.71 -7.38
CA ALA A 653 29.98 32.38 -7.62
C ALA A 653 30.43 32.59 -9.08
N ASP A 654 29.56 32.31 -10.05
CA ASP A 654 29.87 32.45 -11.49
C ASP A 654 29.80 33.91 -12.00
N SER A 655 29.45 34.87 -11.13
CA SER A 655 29.41 36.30 -11.46
C SER A 655 30.81 36.92 -11.38
N ASP A 656 31.08 37.97 -12.17
CA ASP A 656 32.42 38.55 -12.25
C ASP A 656 32.87 39.10 -10.88
N GLY A 657 33.90 38.47 -10.29
CA GLY A 657 34.39 38.78 -8.94
C GLY A 657 33.55 38.24 -7.78
N GLY A 658 32.55 37.39 -8.05
CA GLY A 658 31.68 36.78 -7.05
C GLY A 658 32.37 35.69 -6.23
N THR A 659 32.02 35.60 -4.94
CA THR A 659 32.40 34.48 -4.07
C THR A 659 31.20 33.59 -3.79
N MET A 660 31.46 32.29 -3.62
CA MET A 660 30.48 31.30 -3.21
C MET A 660 29.89 31.68 -1.84
N PRO A 661 28.57 31.92 -1.75
CA PRO A 661 27.91 32.18 -0.49
C PRO A 661 27.96 30.94 0.41
N SER A 662 27.77 31.12 1.71
CA SER A 662 27.56 30.01 2.63
C SER A 662 26.23 29.29 2.35
N VAL A 663 26.11 28.05 2.82
CA VAL A 663 24.85 27.29 2.68
C VAL A 663 23.71 28.00 3.43
N ASP A 664 24.00 28.63 4.58
CA ASP A 664 23.04 29.43 5.35
C ASP A 664 22.49 30.61 4.52
N GLU A 665 23.35 31.33 3.79
CA GLU A 665 22.96 32.43 2.92
C GLU A 665 22.15 31.96 1.71
N SER A 666 22.55 30.85 1.10
CA SER A 666 21.84 30.26 -0.04
C SER A 666 20.46 29.73 0.36
N LEU A 667 20.34 29.10 1.53
CA LEU A 667 19.06 28.68 2.12
C LEU A 667 18.20 29.88 2.50
N ALA A 668 18.79 30.94 3.08
CA ALA A 668 18.08 32.17 3.36
C ALA A 668 17.49 32.79 2.09
N LYS A 669 18.27 32.88 1.01
CA LYS A 669 17.81 33.38 -0.30
C LYS A 669 16.72 32.49 -0.90
N TYR A 670 16.86 31.17 -0.78
CA TYR A 670 15.81 30.23 -1.18
C TYR A 670 14.51 30.50 -0.41
N ASN A 671 14.57 30.51 0.93
CA ASN A 671 13.41 30.68 1.80
C ASN A 671 12.74 32.05 1.61
N SER A 672 13.51 33.13 1.45
CA SER A 672 12.98 34.49 1.38
C SER A 672 12.56 34.94 -0.01
N MET A 673 13.08 34.32 -1.08
CA MET A 673 12.82 34.75 -2.45
C MET A 673 12.20 33.63 -3.28
N VAL A 674 12.92 32.52 -3.46
CA VAL A 674 12.52 31.46 -4.39
C VAL A 674 11.26 30.73 -3.93
N PHE A 675 11.13 30.47 -2.63
CA PHE A 675 9.96 29.81 -2.06
C PHE A 675 8.67 30.58 -2.33
N HIS A 676 8.70 31.93 -2.27
CA HIS A 676 7.52 32.76 -2.56
C HIS A 676 7.01 32.64 -3.99
N TYR A 677 7.86 32.25 -4.94
CA TYR A 677 7.46 31.94 -6.31
C TYR A 677 7.11 30.46 -6.49
N LEU A 678 7.88 29.55 -5.88
CA LEU A 678 7.65 28.11 -6.00
C LEU A 678 6.35 27.66 -5.32
N ALA A 679 5.97 28.22 -4.17
CA ALA A 679 4.75 27.84 -3.46
C ALA A 679 3.48 28.07 -4.31
N PRO A 680 3.20 29.28 -4.84
CA PRO A 680 2.05 29.48 -5.72
C PRO A 680 2.18 28.72 -7.04
N ALA A 681 3.38 28.60 -7.61
CA ALA A 681 3.59 27.79 -8.82
C ALA A 681 3.25 26.30 -8.59
N SER A 682 3.62 25.76 -7.41
CA SER A 682 3.33 24.38 -7.03
C SER A 682 1.82 24.12 -6.90
N LEU A 683 1.07 25.11 -6.41
CA LEU A 683 -0.40 25.06 -6.33
C LEU A 683 -1.02 25.15 -7.73
N LEU A 684 -0.58 26.08 -8.57
CA LEU A 684 -1.07 26.24 -9.95
C LEU A 684 -0.84 24.97 -10.76
N LEU A 685 0.36 24.39 -10.66
CA LEU A 685 0.69 23.14 -11.34
C LEU A 685 -0.14 21.96 -10.84
N ALA A 686 -0.53 21.95 -9.56
CA ALA A 686 -1.39 20.90 -8.99
C ALA A 686 -2.83 20.92 -9.52
N VAL A 687 -3.29 22.06 -10.04
CA VAL A 687 -4.62 22.22 -10.67
C VAL A 687 -4.60 21.85 -12.15
N VAL A 688 -3.43 21.87 -12.80
CA VAL A 688 -3.29 21.43 -14.19
C VAL A 688 -3.55 19.91 -14.27
N PRO A 689 -4.40 19.43 -15.19
CA PRO A 689 -4.70 18.00 -15.37
C PRO A 689 -3.52 17.28 -16.04
N LEU A 690 -2.42 17.13 -15.30
CA LEU A 690 -1.26 16.36 -15.73
C LEU A 690 -1.56 14.86 -15.62
N PRO A 691 -0.93 14.01 -16.46
CA PRO A 691 -1.00 12.56 -16.33
C PRO A 691 -0.67 12.09 -14.91
N GLU A 692 -1.34 11.03 -14.45
CA GLU A 692 -1.20 10.49 -13.09
C GLU A 692 0.21 9.98 -12.79
N SER A 693 1.03 9.73 -13.82
CA SER A 693 2.44 9.36 -13.68
C SER A 693 3.35 10.54 -13.30
N LEU A 694 2.86 11.79 -13.37
CA LEU A 694 3.63 13.01 -13.15
C LEU A 694 3.22 13.74 -11.86
N TYR A 695 4.16 14.55 -11.37
CA TYR A 695 4.04 15.47 -10.25
C TYR A 695 3.57 14.82 -8.95
N LEU A 696 2.28 14.93 -8.61
CA LEU A 696 1.66 14.28 -7.44
C LEU A 696 0.69 13.16 -7.81
N GLY A 697 0.40 12.95 -9.10
CA GLY A 697 -0.52 11.90 -9.54
C GLY A 697 -1.99 12.14 -9.21
N ASN A 698 -2.43 13.40 -9.04
CA ASN A 698 -3.80 13.77 -8.64
C ASN A 698 -4.69 14.24 -9.81
N ASN A 699 -4.21 14.18 -11.06
CA ASN A 699 -4.95 14.54 -12.28
C ASN A 699 -5.66 15.92 -12.24
N GLY A 700 -5.03 16.94 -11.62
CA GLY A 700 -5.59 18.30 -11.54
C GLY A 700 -6.76 18.48 -10.56
N THR A 701 -7.01 17.53 -9.66
CA THR A 701 -8.15 17.60 -8.73
C THR A 701 -8.02 18.81 -7.77
N LEU A 702 -8.90 19.80 -7.93
CA LEU A 702 -8.83 21.08 -7.20
C LEU A 702 -8.77 20.94 -5.67
N PHE A 703 -9.55 20.03 -5.08
CA PHE A 703 -9.56 19.80 -3.63
C PHE A 703 -8.20 19.29 -3.09
N LEU A 704 -7.45 18.56 -3.92
CA LEU A 704 -6.16 17.98 -3.57
C LEU A 704 -4.98 18.90 -3.91
N ALA A 705 -5.21 20.00 -4.64
CA ALA A 705 -4.16 20.95 -5.03
C ALA A 705 -3.34 21.51 -3.84
N PRO A 706 -3.92 21.80 -2.65
CA PRO A 706 -3.15 22.26 -1.49
C PRO A 706 -2.09 21.30 -0.97
N ILE A 707 -2.13 20.01 -1.34
CA ILE A 707 -1.13 19.02 -0.94
C ILE A 707 0.27 19.43 -1.43
N ALA A 708 0.38 19.97 -2.65
CA ALA A 708 1.65 20.39 -3.25
C ALA A 708 2.41 21.44 -2.40
N PRO A 709 1.85 22.62 -2.09
CA PRO A 709 2.56 23.60 -1.27
C PRO A 709 2.82 23.10 0.16
N VAL A 710 1.97 22.23 0.73
CA VAL A 710 2.23 21.61 2.04
C VAL A 710 3.47 20.72 2.00
N ILE A 711 3.56 19.82 1.02
CA ILE A 711 4.73 18.95 0.83
C ILE A 711 5.99 19.79 0.55
N LEU A 712 5.89 20.83 -0.29
CA LEU A 712 7.02 21.72 -0.58
C LEU A 712 7.53 22.40 0.70
N THR A 713 6.62 22.85 1.56
CA THR A 713 6.94 23.50 2.83
C THR A 713 7.67 22.53 3.76
N ILE A 714 7.14 21.31 3.94
CA ILE A 714 7.75 20.25 4.74
C ILE A 714 9.14 19.90 4.20
N SER A 715 9.25 19.69 2.89
CA SER A 715 10.52 19.34 2.23
C SER A 715 11.57 20.45 2.40
N SER A 716 11.15 21.72 2.33
CA SER A 716 12.01 22.90 2.52
C SER A 716 12.54 22.98 3.95
N GLY A 717 11.67 22.87 4.95
CA GLY A 717 12.13 22.92 6.34
C GLY A 717 12.94 21.71 6.75
N LEU A 718 12.68 20.52 6.20
CA LEU A 718 13.54 19.34 6.41
C LEU A 718 14.97 19.57 5.88
N VAL A 719 15.14 20.25 4.74
CA VAL A 719 16.48 20.63 4.24
C VAL A 719 17.17 21.58 5.22
N ASN A 720 16.45 22.58 5.74
CA ASN A 720 16.98 23.52 6.75
C ASN A 720 17.38 22.79 8.06
N ILE A 721 16.55 21.87 8.55
CA ILE A 721 16.83 21.07 9.76
C ILE A 721 18.04 20.17 9.54
N THR A 722 18.08 19.48 8.40
CA THR A 722 19.20 18.59 8.04
C THR A 722 20.50 19.37 8.02
N TRP A 723 20.50 20.58 7.45
CA TRP A 723 21.67 21.45 7.46
C TRP A 723 22.08 21.88 8.88
N ALA A 724 21.13 22.26 9.74
CA ALA A 724 21.41 22.60 11.13
C ALA A 724 22.01 21.42 11.91
N LEU A 725 21.52 20.19 11.67
CA LEU A 725 22.06 18.96 12.26
C LEU A 725 23.48 18.67 11.76
N LEU A 726 23.73 18.80 10.44
CA LEU A 726 25.08 18.64 9.88
C LEU A 726 26.07 19.61 10.54
N LEU A 727 25.70 20.88 10.69
CA LEU A 727 26.54 21.88 11.38
C LEU A 727 26.79 21.53 12.85
N LEU A 728 25.79 21.01 13.56
CA LEU A 728 25.94 20.55 14.96
C LEU A 728 26.93 19.39 15.05
N PHE A 729 26.77 18.36 14.21
CA PHE A 729 27.65 17.20 14.21
C PHE A 729 29.07 17.54 13.77
N GLN A 730 29.24 18.42 12.78
CA GLN A 730 30.56 18.91 12.36
C GLN A 730 31.29 19.65 13.47
N LYS A 731 30.59 20.46 14.28
CA LYS A 731 31.20 21.13 15.44
C LYS A 731 31.66 20.14 16.49
N ALA A 732 30.91 19.05 16.72
CA ALA A 732 31.30 18.00 17.65
C ALA A 732 32.54 17.23 17.14
N ILE A 733 32.51 16.79 15.88
CA ILE A 733 33.58 15.98 15.30
C ILE A 733 34.85 16.80 15.02
N GLY A 734 34.73 18.03 14.53
CA GLY A 734 35.87 18.92 14.28
C GLY A 734 36.68 19.25 15.55
N ARG A 735 36.03 19.31 16.71
CA ARG A 735 36.71 19.45 18.02
C ARG A 735 37.53 18.22 18.39
N SER A 736 37.05 17.02 18.08
CA SER A 736 37.77 15.77 18.35
C SER A 736 38.86 15.45 17.32
N ALA A 737 38.65 15.84 16.05
CA ALA A 737 39.55 15.54 14.95
C ALA A 737 40.82 16.41 14.97
N SER A 738 40.78 17.59 15.60
CA SER A 738 41.96 18.46 15.75
C SER A 738 43.04 17.85 16.66
N TRP A 739 42.72 16.85 17.48
CA TRP A 739 43.69 16.10 18.28
C TRP A 739 44.46 15.03 17.49
N PHE A 740 43.91 14.56 16.36
CA PHE A 740 44.50 13.48 15.55
C PHE A 740 44.94 13.93 14.15
N SER A 741 44.61 15.15 13.73
CA SER A 741 44.89 15.63 12.37
C SER A 741 46.28 16.26 12.25
N GLY A 742 47.22 15.54 11.64
CA GLY A 742 48.47 16.10 11.13
C GLY A 742 48.24 17.08 9.96
N SER A 743 49.25 17.90 9.67
CA SER A 743 49.24 18.80 8.50
C SER A 743 48.99 18.01 7.21
N ARG A 744 47.94 18.37 6.46
CA ARG A 744 47.64 17.73 5.16
C ARG A 744 48.56 18.35 4.12
N ALA A 745 49.35 17.53 3.43
CA ALA A 745 50.20 18.00 2.33
C ALA A 745 49.32 18.39 1.13
N GLU A 746 49.47 19.62 0.67
CA GLU A 746 48.80 20.14 -0.53
C GLU A 746 49.42 19.49 -1.78
N GLN A 747 48.57 19.06 -2.72
CA GLN A 747 49.02 18.39 -3.95
C GLN A 747 48.49 19.11 -5.20
N VAL A 748 49.34 19.19 -6.22
CA VAL A 748 49.03 19.86 -7.51
C VAL A 748 48.27 18.93 -8.45
N SER A 749 48.45 17.61 -8.32
CA SER A 749 47.80 16.57 -9.12
C SER A 749 47.48 15.35 -8.26
N VAL A 750 46.59 14.49 -8.74
CA VAL A 750 46.26 13.23 -8.06
C VAL A 750 47.52 12.41 -7.79
N ALA A 751 47.71 11.95 -6.55
CA ALA A 751 48.82 11.08 -6.21
C ALA A 751 48.67 9.70 -6.88
N ARG A 752 49.80 9.09 -7.28
CA ARG A 752 49.80 7.71 -7.82
C ARG A 752 49.15 6.70 -6.86
N THR A 753 49.34 6.90 -5.55
CA THR A 753 48.70 6.08 -4.51
C THR A 753 47.18 6.19 -4.52
N THR A 754 46.63 7.36 -4.86
CA THR A 754 45.20 7.60 -4.97
C THR A 754 44.60 6.96 -6.22
N ILE A 755 45.33 6.96 -7.35
CA ILE A 755 44.91 6.22 -8.54
C ILE A 755 44.85 4.71 -8.25
N VAL A 756 45.85 4.19 -7.52
CA VAL A 756 45.87 2.79 -7.09
C VAL A 756 44.72 2.49 -6.15
N SER A 757 44.46 3.31 -5.13
CA SER A 757 43.34 3.09 -4.20
C SER A 757 41.98 3.18 -4.90
N LEU A 758 41.79 4.14 -5.81
CA LEU A 758 40.58 4.26 -6.62
C LEU A 758 40.38 3.04 -7.52
N SER A 759 41.46 2.55 -8.14
CA SER A 759 41.42 1.32 -8.97
C SER A 759 41.06 0.09 -8.13
N VAL A 760 41.59 -0.03 -6.91
CA VAL A 760 41.24 -1.10 -5.96
C VAL A 760 39.78 -0.99 -5.53
N ILE A 761 39.28 0.21 -5.25
CA ILE A 761 37.86 0.44 -4.90
C ILE A 761 36.96 0.06 -6.09
N CYS A 762 37.29 0.52 -7.31
CA CYS A 762 36.54 0.15 -8.51
C CYS A 762 36.55 -1.36 -8.76
N LEU A 763 37.69 -2.02 -8.56
CA LEU A 763 37.80 -3.48 -8.67
C LEU A 763 36.99 -4.19 -7.58
N ALA A 764 37.03 -3.72 -6.34
CA ALA A 764 36.23 -4.27 -5.24
C ALA A 764 34.73 -4.11 -5.51
N ILE A 765 34.31 -2.97 -6.08
CA ILE A 765 32.92 -2.75 -6.49
C ILE A 765 32.53 -3.69 -7.62
N PHE A 766 33.40 -3.83 -8.61
CA PHE A 766 33.16 -4.70 -9.76
C PHE A 766 33.02 -6.18 -9.36
N LEU A 767 33.74 -6.61 -8.32
CA LEU A 767 33.82 -8.02 -7.94
C LEU A 767 32.92 -8.43 -6.76
N PHE A 768 32.71 -7.55 -5.77
CA PHE A 768 32.20 -7.99 -4.45
C PHE A 768 31.22 -7.03 -3.76
N VAL A 769 31.39 -5.72 -3.94
CA VAL A 769 30.73 -4.70 -3.10
C VAL A 769 29.81 -3.82 -3.96
N PRO A 770 28.55 -3.60 -3.57
CA PRO A 770 27.68 -2.71 -4.33
C PRO A 770 28.17 -1.26 -4.25
N TRP A 771 28.00 -0.49 -5.33
CA TRP A 771 28.51 0.88 -5.42
C TRP A 771 27.96 1.82 -4.32
N GLN A 772 26.82 1.49 -3.71
CA GLN A 772 26.18 2.19 -2.59
C GLN A 772 27.08 2.26 -1.35
N VAL A 773 27.89 1.22 -1.09
CA VAL A 773 28.86 1.21 0.03
C VAL A 773 29.94 2.26 -0.22
N ALA A 774 30.44 2.33 -1.45
CA ALA A 774 31.41 3.36 -1.83
C ALA A 774 30.80 4.76 -1.75
N TYR A 775 29.52 4.93 -2.10
CA TYR A 775 28.81 6.20 -1.95
C TYR A 775 28.69 6.63 -0.47
N LEU A 776 28.35 5.70 0.43
CA LEU A 776 28.36 5.98 1.88
C LEU A 776 29.77 6.35 2.37
N GLY A 777 30.80 5.63 1.90
CA GLY A 777 32.20 5.95 2.17
C GLY A 777 32.59 7.37 1.71
N CYS A 778 32.17 7.76 0.49
CA CYS A 778 32.33 9.12 -0.03
C CYS A 778 31.69 10.15 0.90
N TRP A 779 30.45 9.91 1.32
CA TRP A 779 29.74 10.82 2.20
C TRP A 779 30.45 10.97 3.55
N LEU A 780 30.89 9.87 4.17
CA LEU A 780 31.63 9.89 5.44
C LEU A 780 32.97 10.64 5.32
N LEU A 781 33.75 10.36 4.27
CA LEU A 781 35.03 11.02 4.02
C LEU A 781 34.85 12.52 3.77
N HIS A 782 33.86 12.89 2.97
CA HIS A 782 33.55 14.28 2.66
C HIS A 782 33.03 15.02 3.89
N PHE A 783 32.16 14.38 4.69
CA PHE A 783 31.70 14.93 5.96
C PHE A 783 32.87 15.22 6.91
N HIS A 784 33.79 14.27 7.07
CA HIS A 784 34.98 14.44 7.90
C HIS A 784 35.87 15.57 7.38
N THR A 785 36.11 15.64 6.06
CA THR A 785 36.89 16.70 5.43
C THR A 785 36.26 18.08 5.66
N CYS A 786 34.94 18.21 5.47
CA CYS A 786 34.20 19.43 5.77
C CYS A 786 34.29 19.81 7.25
N ALA A 787 34.19 18.85 8.18
CA ALA A 787 34.28 19.11 9.62
C ALA A 787 35.65 19.66 10.04
N VAL A 788 36.74 19.08 9.50
CA VAL A 788 38.11 19.54 9.77
C VAL A 788 38.34 20.94 9.18
N SER A 789 37.96 21.17 7.92
CA SER A 789 38.12 22.47 7.26
C SER A 789 37.28 23.56 7.95
N TYR A 790 36.06 23.24 8.40
CA TYR A 790 35.22 24.17 9.15
C TYR A 790 35.86 24.60 10.48
N HIS A 791 36.46 23.65 11.21
CA HIS A 791 37.13 23.97 12.47
C HIS A 791 38.39 24.83 12.25
N ARG A 792 39.20 24.53 11.22
CA ARG A 792 40.39 25.32 10.86
C ARG A 792 40.02 26.76 10.52
N CYS A 793 39.06 26.97 9.62
CA CYS A 793 38.59 28.32 9.26
C CYS A 793 37.92 29.06 10.45
N GLY A 794 37.26 28.33 11.36
CA GLY A 794 36.67 28.91 12.58
C GLY A 794 37.68 29.33 13.65
N SER A 795 38.89 28.78 13.63
CA SER A 795 39.99 29.15 14.55
C SER A 795 40.75 30.42 14.10
N PHE A 796 40.55 30.89 12.87
CA PHE A 796 41.02 32.19 12.40
C PHE A 796 40.14 33.33 12.95
N LYS A 797 40.19 33.58 14.27
CA LYS A 797 39.82 34.90 14.78
C LYS A 797 41.01 35.83 14.52
N PRO A 798 40.83 37.02 13.93
CA PRO A 798 41.87 38.04 14.00
C PRO A 798 42.16 38.28 15.48
N LYS A 799 43.42 38.16 15.91
CA LYS A 799 43.83 38.69 17.21
C LYS A 799 43.38 40.14 17.23
N ALA A 800 42.42 40.48 18.09
CA ALA A 800 42.15 41.86 18.43
C ALA A 800 43.48 42.45 18.86
N GLU A 801 43.89 43.54 18.21
CA GLU A 801 45.08 44.31 18.55
C GLU A 801 45.00 44.67 20.04
N GLU A 802 45.80 43.97 20.86
CA GLU A 802 46.19 44.47 22.16
C GLU A 802 47.15 45.62 21.86
N VAL A 803 46.61 46.84 21.87
CA VAL A 803 47.35 48.08 21.64
C VAL A 803 48.37 48.24 22.78
N GLN A 804 49.57 47.68 22.62
CA GLN A 804 50.75 48.16 23.32
C GLN A 804 51.35 49.31 22.52
N ALA A 805 51.19 50.51 23.05
CA ALA A 805 51.84 51.71 22.55
C ALA A 805 53.36 51.59 22.70
N VAL A 806 54.10 51.67 21.58
CA VAL A 806 55.55 51.91 21.56
C VAL A 806 55.84 52.96 20.46
N PRO A 807 56.66 54.00 20.73
CA PRO A 807 56.61 55.25 20.00
C PRO A 807 57.36 55.24 18.65
N LEU A 808 56.95 56.21 17.83
CA LEU A 808 57.30 56.47 16.43
C LEU A 808 58.80 56.57 16.14
N LEU A 809 59.28 55.72 15.22
CA LEU A 809 60.37 56.05 14.30
C LEU A 809 59.95 55.63 12.88
N ARG A 810 59.83 56.63 12.02
CA ARG A 810 59.17 56.60 10.72
C ARG A 810 60.13 56.05 9.65
N ARG A 811 59.89 54.83 9.15
CA ARG A 811 60.51 54.32 7.91
C ARG A 811 59.41 54.08 6.87
N SER A 812 59.31 54.96 5.89
CA SER A 812 58.26 55.04 4.86
C SER A 812 58.22 53.88 3.84
N GLY A 813 58.97 52.79 4.07
CA GLY A 813 58.96 51.59 3.21
C GLY A 813 58.22 50.38 3.79
N GLU A 814 57.93 50.34 5.10
CA GLU A 814 57.31 49.16 5.73
C GLU A 814 55.78 49.17 5.67
N ILE A 815 55.14 50.34 5.53
CA ILE A 815 53.68 50.48 5.50
C ILE A 815 53.08 49.88 4.21
N SER A 816 53.77 49.96 3.05
CA SER A 816 53.29 49.29 1.83
C SER A 816 53.42 47.78 1.95
N SER A 817 54.54 47.28 2.49
CA SER A 817 54.76 45.83 2.68
C SER A 817 53.80 45.20 3.70
N GLN A 818 53.43 45.92 4.76
CA GLN A 818 52.45 45.46 5.74
C GLN A 818 51.01 45.52 5.19
N ASN A 819 50.67 46.53 4.38
CA ASN A 819 49.38 46.58 3.70
C ASN A 819 49.27 45.52 2.60
N GLU A 820 50.32 45.28 1.82
CA GLU A 820 50.40 44.19 0.84
C GLU A 820 50.29 42.82 1.52
N ALA A 821 51.01 42.58 2.62
CA ALA A 821 50.89 41.35 3.39
C ALA A 821 49.50 41.16 4.02
N ARG A 822 48.87 42.25 4.50
CA ARG A 822 47.47 42.22 5.00
C ARG A 822 46.47 41.96 3.87
N HIS A 823 46.65 42.56 2.70
CA HIS A 823 45.82 42.31 1.52
C HIS A 823 45.97 40.86 1.03
N HIS A 824 47.20 40.34 0.92
CA HIS A 824 47.46 38.94 0.57
C HIS A 824 46.87 37.95 1.58
N ALA A 825 46.95 38.23 2.88
CA ALA A 825 46.35 37.39 3.92
C ALA A 825 44.80 37.42 3.89
N GLN A 826 44.21 38.58 3.60
CA GLN A 826 42.76 38.73 3.44
C GLN A 826 42.25 38.00 2.19
N ASP A 827 42.97 38.10 1.08
CA ASP A 827 42.64 37.38 -0.16
C ASP A 827 42.77 35.87 0.01
N ALA A 828 43.85 35.38 0.64
CA ALA A 828 44.02 33.96 0.95
C ALA A 828 42.86 33.42 1.83
N SER A 829 42.50 34.15 2.89
CA SER A 829 41.37 33.78 3.76
C SER A 829 40.01 33.80 3.04
N LYS A 830 39.86 34.65 2.02
CA LYS A 830 38.64 34.73 1.19
C LYS A 830 38.54 33.53 0.27
N VAL A 831 39.64 33.12 -0.37
CA VAL A 831 39.69 31.95 -1.26
C VAL A 831 39.52 30.64 -0.47
N GLU A 832 40.08 30.53 0.74
CA GLU A 832 39.85 29.37 1.62
C GLU A 832 38.38 29.26 2.07
N ARG A 833 37.73 30.38 2.40
CA ARG A 833 36.30 30.40 2.74
C ARG A 833 35.42 30.04 1.55
N ASP A 834 35.77 30.48 0.34
CA ASP A 834 35.09 30.12 -0.90
C ASP A 834 35.14 28.60 -1.15
N ALA A 835 36.32 28.00 -0.98
CA ALA A 835 36.54 26.56 -1.05
C ALA A 835 35.72 25.77 -0.01
N LEU A 836 35.69 26.25 1.24
CA LEU A 836 34.86 25.66 2.30
C LEU A 836 33.38 25.70 1.93
N ASN A 837 32.89 26.82 1.42
CA ASN A 837 31.49 26.98 1.02
C ASN A 837 31.11 26.02 -0.12
N HIS A 838 31.97 25.82 -1.12
CA HIS A 838 31.76 24.80 -2.15
C HIS A 838 31.62 23.38 -1.57
N ASN A 839 32.54 23.01 -0.68
CA ASN A 839 32.53 21.69 -0.04
C ASN A 839 31.28 21.46 0.82
N MET A 840 30.80 22.51 1.51
CA MET A 840 29.58 22.44 2.32
C MET A 840 28.30 22.27 1.47
N HIS A 841 28.21 22.92 0.31
CA HIS A 841 27.10 22.71 -0.63
C HIS A 841 27.10 21.29 -1.19
N LEU A 842 28.27 20.77 -1.55
CA LEU A 842 28.42 19.38 -2.00
C LEU A 842 28.02 18.39 -0.89
N LEU A 843 28.36 18.67 0.37
CA LEU A 843 27.97 17.82 1.49
C LEU A 843 26.44 17.75 1.65
N LEU A 844 25.76 18.90 1.61
CA LEU A 844 24.29 18.95 1.69
C LEU A 844 23.65 18.16 0.53
N PHE A 845 24.20 18.30 -0.68
CA PHE A 845 23.76 17.55 -1.86
C PHE A 845 23.91 16.04 -1.69
N LEU A 846 25.10 15.58 -1.31
CA LEU A 846 25.37 14.16 -1.10
C LEU A 846 24.47 13.57 0.01
N THR A 847 24.14 14.37 1.03
CA THR A 847 23.28 13.97 2.14
C THR A 847 21.85 13.67 1.68
N TRP A 848 21.28 14.46 0.77
CA TRP A 848 19.89 14.25 0.30
C TRP A 848 19.75 13.21 -0.81
N LEU A 849 20.84 12.85 -1.48
CA LEU A 849 20.88 11.67 -2.34
C LEU A 849 21.01 10.37 -1.54
N LEU A 850 21.56 10.41 -0.31
CA LEU A 850 21.78 9.22 0.51
C LEU A 850 20.50 8.38 0.74
N PRO A 851 19.33 8.95 1.11
CA PRO A 851 18.10 8.18 1.28
C PRO A 851 17.60 7.49 -0.01
N LEU A 852 17.99 7.98 -1.19
CA LEU A 852 17.67 7.34 -2.47
C LEU A 852 18.57 6.13 -2.76
N THR A 853 19.75 6.07 -2.14
CA THR A 853 20.74 4.98 -2.31
C THR A 853 20.71 3.96 -1.17
N ALA A 854 20.28 4.37 0.02
CA ALA A 854 20.30 3.57 1.25
C ALA A 854 19.49 2.26 1.19
N PRO A 855 18.34 2.16 0.49
CA PRO A 855 17.56 0.93 0.47
C PRO A 855 18.35 -0.28 -0.05
N VAL A 856 19.12 -0.12 -1.13
CA VAL A 856 19.93 -1.23 -1.67
C VAL A 856 21.09 -1.57 -0.75
N LEU A 857 21.67 -0.57 -0.06
CA LEU A 857 22.69 -0.84 0.97
C LEU A 857 22.11 -1.73 2.08
N ALA A 858 20.87 -1.49 2.51
CA ALA A 858 20.21 -2.32 3.51
C ALA A 858 20.01 -3.76 3.02
N VAL A 859 19.68 -3.95 1.73
CA VAL A 859 19.59 -5.28 1.10
C VAL A 859 20.93 -6.00 1.17
N TRP A 860 22.03 -5.34 0.78
CA TRP A 860 23.36 -5.95 0.81
C TRP A 860 23.81 -6.32 2.23
N VAL A 861 23.66 -5.41 3.21
CA VAL A 861 23.99 -5.71 4.61
C VAL A 861 23.18 -6.90 5.11
N ARG A 862 21.88 -6.95 4.79
CA ARG A 862 21.02 -8.07 5.17
C ARG A 862 21.48 -9.38 4.54
N THR A 863 21.74 -9.40 3.24
CA THR A 863 22.25 -10.58 2.52
C THR A 863 23.58 -11.05 3.09
N LEU A 864 24.50 -10.15 3.43
CA LEU A 864 25.79 -10.51 4.04
C LEU A 864 25.61 -11.15 5.43
N LEU A 865 24.64 -10.68 6.21
CA LEU A 865 24.32 -11.25 7.52
C LEU A 865 23.63 -12.62 7.42
N THR A 866 22.81 -12.87 6.39
CA THR A 866 21.99 -14.08 6.30
C THR A 866 22.62 -15.18 5.45
N ALA A 867 23.28 -14.85 4.34
CA ALA A 867 23.89 -15.80 3.41
C ALA A 867 25.42 -15.93 3.60
N GLY A 868 26.04 -15.03 4.35
CA GLY A 868 27.48 -15.04 4.65
C GLY A 868 28.36 -14.52 3.50
N TYR A 869 29.68 -14.53 3.70
CA TYR A 869 30.65 -13.94 2.77
C TYR A 869 30.86 -14.71 1.45
N THR A 870 30.27 -15.90 1.32
CA THR A 870 30.54 -16.82 0.20
C THR A 870 29.52 -16.71 -0.94
N THR A 871 28.36 -16.08 -0.70
CA THR A 871 27.37 -15.85 -1.75
C THR A 871 27.61 -14.47 -2.40
N PRO A 872 27.89 -14.42 -3.72
CA PRO A 872 28.04 -13.14 -4.42
C PRO A 872 26.72 -12.34 -4.36
N PHE A 873 26.84 -11.02 -4.22
CA PHE A 873 25.68 -10.13 -4.27
C PHE A 873 25.33 -9.84 -5.74
N ASP A 874 24.26 -10.45 -6.25
CA ASP A 874 23.90 -10.27 -7.65
C ASP A 874 23.20 -8.93 -7.88
N GLY A 875 23.91 -7.98 -8.49
CA GLY A 875 23.37 -6.68 -8.89
C GLY A 875 24.18 -5.51 -8.32
N ASP A 876 24.22 -4.40 -9.06
CA ASP A 876 24.80 -3.11 -8.61
C ASP A 876 26.33 -3.06 -8.42
N HIS A 877 27.07 -3.85 -9.20
CA HIS A 877 28.54 -3.77 -9.32
C HIS A 877 29.04 -2.74 -10.35
N ASN A 878 28.15 -1.90 -10.90
CA ASN A 878 28.54 -0.87 -11.85
C ASN A 878 29.23 0.30 -11.13
N PHE A 879 30.57 0.23 -11.02
CA PHE A 879 31.36 1.29 -10.38
C PHE A 879 31.23 2.66 -11.06
N LEU A 880 30.84 2.74 -12.35
CA LEU A 880 30.61 4.01 -13.05
C LEU A 880 29.44 4.81 -12.44
N ALA A 881 28.55 4.15 -11.69
CA ALA A 881 27.45 4.80 -10.99
C ALA A 881 27.91 5.66 -9.80
N VAL A 882 29.09 5.38 -9.21
CA VAL A 882 29.63 6.10 -8.03
C VAL A 882 30.96 6.81 -8.31
N LEU A 883 31.69 6.38 -9.34
CA LEU A 883 32.96 6.97 -9.77
C LEU A 883 32.97 8.52 -9.86
N PRO A 884 31.96 9.22 -10.41
CA PRO A 884 32.01 10.68 -10.46
C PRO A 884 32.00 11.30 -9.06
N PHE A 885 31.28 10.71 -8.10
CA PHE A 885 31.26 11.19 -6.72
C PHE A 885 32.58 10.89 -6.00
N LEU A 886 33.17 9.70 -6.23
CA LEU A 886 34.49 9.35 -5.69
C LEU A 886 35.56 10.36 -6.12
N ILE A 887 35.61 10.68 -7.41
CA ILE A 887 36.62 11.61 -7.95
C ILE A 887 36.39 13.03 -7.43
N VAL A 888 35.14 13.50 -7.38
CA VAL A 888 34.82 14.83 -6.85
C VAL A 888 35.20 14.95 -5.38
N VAL A 889 34.84 13.96 -4.55
CA VAL A 889 35.16 13.95 -3.12
C VAL A 889 36.67 13.85 -2.87
N ASP A 890 37.36 13.01 -3.66
CA ASP A 890 38.82 12.92 -3.63
C ASP A 890 39.45 14.28 -3.97
N PHE A 891 39.08 14.87 -5.10
CA PHE A 891 39.58 16.18 -5.52
C PHE A 891 39.34 17.26 -4.45
N CYS A 892 38.14 17.33 -3.87
CA CYS A 892 37.81 18.25 -2.78
C CYS A 892 38.65 18.04 -1.51
N SER A 893 39.28 16.88 -1.32
CA SER A 893 40.06 16.56 -0.13
C SER A 893 41.50 17.08 -0.14
N TRP A 894 42.07 17.29 -1.33
CA TRP A 894 43.47 17.69 -1.52
C TRP A 894 43.70 18.91 -2.43
N ALA A 895 42.72 19.31 -3.25
CA ALA A 895 42.90 20.39 -4.22
C ALA A 895 43.09 21.76 -3.54
N GLN A 896 44.06 22.53 -4.06
CA GLN A 896 44.24 23.92 -3.65
C GLN A 896 43.09 24.81 -4.17
N PRO A 897 42.59 25.74 -3.34
CA PRO A 897 41.65 26.76 -3.76
C PRO A 897 42.21 27.64 -4.90
N PRO A 898 41.38 28.14 -5.84
CA PRO A 898 39.92 27.94 -5.95
C PRO A 898 39.58 26.50 -6.41
N ILE A 899 38.56 25.87 -5.81
CA ILE A 899 38.25 24.45 -6.07
C ILE A 899 37.62 24.26 -7.46
N LEU A 900 36.58 25.01 -7.81
CA LEU A 900 35.87 24.87 -9.09
C LEU A 900 36.10 26.10 -9.97
N VAL A 901 37.01 25.99 -10.94
CA VAL A 901 37.26 27.06 -11.91
C VAL A 901 36.31 26.90 -13.09
N LYS A 902 35.67 28.00 -13.49
CA LYS A 902 34.72 28.04 -14.61
C LYS A 902 35.43 27.71 -15.92
N ALA A 903 34.94 26.72 -16.66
CA ALA A 903 35.52 26.37 -17.95
C ALA A 903 35.12 27.36 -19.05
N ASN A 904 35.98 27.54 -20.07
CA ASN A 904 35.71 28.45 -21.19
C ASN A 904 34.41 28.13 -21.95
N VAL A 905 34.02 26.85 -22.00
CA VAL A 905 32.77 26.38 -22.63
C VAL A 905 31.52 26.91 -21.91
N GLU A 906 31.64 27.23 -20.61
CA GLU A 906 30.54 27.73 -19.78
C GLU A 906 30.14 29.18 -20.08
N LYS A 907 30.89 29.87 -20.96
CA LYS A 907 30.47 31.17 -21.50
C LYS A 907 29.20 31.05 -22.35
N ARG A 908 28.95 29.89 -22.97
CA ARG A 908 27.75 29.62 -23.79
C ARG A 908 26.67 28.86 -23.02
N LEU A 909 27.06 27.87 -22.21
CA LEU A 909 26.13 27.06 -21.44
C LEU A 909 26.62 26.92 -19.98
N PRO A 910 26.09 27.74 -19.05
CA PRO A 910 26.49 27.67 -17.64
C PRO A 910 26.08 26.33 -17.00
N LEU A 911 27.03 25.62 -16.38
CA LEU A 911 26.77 24.29 -15.79
C LEU A 911 25.79 24.33 -14.61
N ARG A 912 25.58 25.49 -13.99
CA ARG A 912 24.59 25.67 -12.92
C ARG A 912 23.17 25.22 -13.32
N TRP A 913 22.81 25.31 -14.60
CA TRP A 913 21.49 24.90 -15.09
C TRP A 913 21.24 23.38 -14.97
N LEU A 914 22.29 22.57 -14.83
CA LEU A 914 22.15 21.14 -14.55
C LEU A 914 21.38 20.87 -13.25
N PHE A 915 21.60 21.69 -12.23
CA PHE A 915 20.91 21.55 -10.94
C PHE A 915 19.45 22.01 -10.99
N VAL A 916 19.10 22.92 -11.90
CA VAL A 916 17.70 23.26 -12.20
C VAL A 916 17.02 22.13 -12.95
N ALA A 917 17.68 21.52 -13.93
CA ALA A 917 17.15 20.35 -14.63
C ALA A 917 16.90 19.19 -13.66
N MET A 918 17.85 18.91 -12.76
CA MET A 918 17.70 17.93 -11.68
C MET A 918 16.54 18.28 -10.74
N ALA A 919 16.40 19.54 -10.33
CA ALA A 919 15.26 19.99 -9.51
C ALA A 919 13.92 19.78 -10.23
N GLY A 920 13.86 20.08 -11.54
CA GLY A 920 12.70 19.79 -12.38
C GLY A 920 12.35 18.31 -12.42
N VAL A 921 13.35 17.43 -12.58
CA VAL A 921 13.15 15.98 -12.54
C VAL A 921 12.66 15.52 -11.18
N ALA A 922 13.23 16.05 -10.09
CA ALA A 922 12.81 15.76 -8.73
C ALA A 922 11.36 16.17 -8.46
N PHE A 923 10.93 17.35 -8.90
CA PHE A 923 9.57 17.84 -8.68
C PHE A 923 8.54 17.14 -9.57
N ILE A 924 8.85 16.89 -10.85
CA ILE A 924 7.90 16.34 -11.83
C ILE A 924 7.88 14.81 -11.86
N PHE A 925 9.03 14.14 -11.80
CA PHE A 925 9.12 12.69 -11.95
C PHE A 925 9.49 11.99 -10.64
N GLY A 926 10.20 12.67 -9.73
CA GLY A 926 10.76 12.09 -8.51
C GLY A 926 9.72 11.43 -7.60
N SER A 927 8.50 11.95 -7.54
CA SER A 927 7.42 11.34 -6.76
C SER A 927 7.04 9.93 -7.22
N ARG A 928 7.10 9.64 -8.53
CA ARG A 928 6.81 8.31 -9.11
C ARG A 928 8.07 7.47 -9.29
N LYS A 929 9.15 8.09 -9.75
CA LYS A 929 10.41 7.44 -10.10
C LYS A 929 11.59 8.10 -9.36
N PRO A 930 11.73 7.87 -8.03
CA PRO A 930 12.85 8.41 -7.25
C PRO A 930 14.24 8.10 -7.83
N TYR A 931 14.44 6.93 -8.46
CA TYR A 931 15.73 6.57 -9.10
C TYR A 931 16.17 7.54 -10.19
N LEU A 932 15.24 8.16 -10.93
CA LEU A 932 15.58 9.14 -11.97
C LEU A 932 16.28 10.37 -11.40
N VAL A 933 15.95 10.77 -10.17
CA VAL A 933 16.61 11.89 -9.48
C VAL A 933 18.08 11.57 -9.26
N LEU A 934 18.37 10.34 -8.85
CA LEU A 934 19.73 9.84 -8.65
C LEU A 934 20.50 9.71 -9.98
N ASP A 935 19.86 9.23 -11.04
CA ASP A 935 20.47 9.12 -12.37
C ASP A 935 20.84 10.49 -12.94
N VAL A 936 19.95 11.47 -12.82
CA VAL A 936 20.23 12.84 -13.27
C VAL A 936 21.30 13.51 -12.40
N ALA A 937 21.31 13.26 -11.09
CA ALA A 937 22.38 13.72 -10.21
C ALA A 937 23.76 13.14 -10.60
N ARG A 938 23.82 11.85 -10.96
CA ARG A 938 25.04 11.20 -11.47
C ARG A 938 25.51 11.84 -12.77
N ILE A 939 24.61 12.02 -13.73
CA ILE A 939 24.92 12.65 -15.03
C ILE A 939 25.43 14.08 -14.82
N ALA A 940 24.76 14.87 -13.96
CA ALA A 940 25.18 16.22 -13.63
C ALA A 940 26.60 16.24 -13.03
N THR A 941 26.90 15.30 -12.12
CA THR A 941 28.22 15.18 -11.49
C THR A 941 29.30 14.78 -12.51
N TRP A 942 28.99 13.86 -13.43
CA TRP A 942 29.87 13.50 -14.54
C TRP A 942 30.22 14.71 -15.44
N ILE A 943 29.22 15.53 -15.78
CA ILE A 943 29.42 16.72 -16.60
C ILE A 943 30.29 17.74 -15.83
N VAL A 944 30.02 17.99 -14.55
CA VAL A 944 30.83 18.87 -13.72
C VAL A 944 32.28 18.38 -13.64
N LEU A 945 32.47 17.07 -13.46
CA LEU A 945 33.79 16.44 -13.46
C LEU A 945 34.52 16.68 -14.79
N ALA A 946 33.88 16.43 -15.93
CA ALA A 946 34.50 16.56 -17.24
C ALA A 946 34.96 18.00 -17.55
N PHE A 947 34.19 19.01 -17.14
CA PHE A 947 34.45 20.41 -17.51
C PHE A 947 35.24 21.21 -16.46
N ARG A 948 34.91 21.08 -15.16
CA ARG A 948 35.52 21.92 -14.09
C ARG A 948 36.68 21.28 -13.35
N ILE A 949 36.75 19.94 -13.31
CA ILE A 949 37.72 19.21 -12.47
C ILE A 949 38.74 18.43 -13.31
N GLY A 950 38.30 17.78 -14.39
CA GLY A 950 39.06 16.74 -15.11
C GLY A 950 40.43 17.17 -15.59
N ARG A 951 40.59 18.42 -16.08
CA ARG A 951 41.89 18.97 -16.51
C ARG A 951 42.89 19.04 -15.36
N ARG A 952 42.47 19.56 -14.20
CA ARG A 952 43.31 19.70 -13.00
C ARG A 952 43.56 18.36 -12.32
N TYR A 953 42.55 17.48 -12.32
CA TYR A 953 42.69 16.13 -11.78
C TYR A 953 43.79 15.33 -12.51
N GLY A 954 43.86 15.47 -13.84
CA GLY A 954 44.90 14.85 -14.68
C GLY A 954 46.26 15.55 -14.70
N GLY A 955 46.46 16.61 -13.91
CA GLY A 955 47.74 17.33 -13.79
C GLY A 955 48.01 18.38 -14.88
N ALA A 956 47.02 18.76 -15.69
CA ALA A 956 47.16 19.91 -16.59
C ALA A 956 47.03 21.22 -15.79
N ALA A 957 47.93 22.18 -16.04
CA ALA A 957 47.82 23.53 -15.48
C ALA A 957 46.50 24.20 -15.92
N ALA A 958 45.86 24.89 -14.98
CA ALA A 958 44.53 25.50 -15.13
C ALA A 958 44.46 26.55 -16.25
#